data_AF-G4MKJ1-F1
#
_entry.id   AF-G4MKJ1-F1
#
_cell.length_a   1.000
_cell.length_b   1.000
_cell.length_c   1.000
_cell.angle_alpha   90.00
_cell.angle_beta   90.00
_cell.angle_gamma   90.00
#
_symmetry.space_group_name_H-M   'P 1'
#
loop_
_entity.id
_entity.type
_entity.pdbx_description
1 polymer ?
#
loop_
_entity_poly.entity_id
_entity_poly.type
_entity_poly.pdbx_seq_one_letter_code
_entity_poly.pdbx_strand_id
1 'polypeptide(L)'
;MDLLPTEINIVTLNCWGLRFVSKWRSERILEIGRRLSTTAPGIVALQEVWSEEDYEILRRETRAVLPYGKQYHAGVFGSGLVILSRWPLEESSMFQFPLNGRPTAFFRGDWYAGKGVAHARIRYGPQKSQVIEVFNIHTHAAYETEAKDSYAAHRASQAWFFAKLLRSASERGHLVVGLGDLNAPPFSLPHRLVTAQAPVRDAWRVLYHSHLDDEAPEDPNRHRRQPPTADFNLRQNGVTSDSVFNTWRWDSKRQKRLGPPMGGKVITRKASRHLSLVEVSDLRPEQPLRTARWQEDNGVPSDAPDPKGKRIDYVFAGTGDPALIGGVWTVRNAKVGMVERHSELGCSLSDHFSVEVTLKFHPAMMPTGPEPPTPRTVPLPPDESEKSRPVPPQTPLSPVANKKFTPRASAMSFQEAVKEKMREQEKTRQDAEVATSTDGATILVERGTYLSSPAPSLSDINDENGEGDDQYEHHEQQQQQLARTNTLAGSIMTLGGARRESAHGLAVPPALYDEVLALTRACASREEKQQLWRAFHFFAGALVWVACLVAVWFVPPGLTYVTFILILVGGLSLAAGTVDGLISLLFLSSELRSLRELEWEVMNARSAAAAIVVPSTATRAAAAAAGVGRLTDRSHAISTTTATTSINKNW
;
A
#
# COMPACT_ATOMS: atom_id res chain seq x y z
N MET A 1 -2.44 26.49 -14.10
CA MET A 1 -2.76 25.83 -12.82
C MET A 1 -3.59 24.61 -13.16
N ASP A 2 -3.16 23.43 -12.77
CA ASP A 2 -3.96 22.22 -12.97
C ASP A 2 -5.17 22.25 -12.04
N LEU A 3 -6.34 21.88 -12.57
CA LEU A 3 -7.57 21.77 -11.78
C LEU A 3 -7.42 20.63 -10.76
N LEU A 4 -7.99 20.82 -9.58
CA LEU A 4 -8.03 19.78 -8.55
C LEU A 4 -8.72 18.52 -9.11
N PRO A 5 -8.19 17.31 -8.82
CA PRO A 5 -8.82 16.08 -9.27
C PRO A 5 -10.22 15.94 -8.67
N THR A 6 -11.23 15.86 -9.53
CA THR A 6 -12.58 15.44 -9.14
C THR A 6 -12.69 13.94 -8.96
N GLU A 7 -11.79 13.17 -9.59
CA GLU A 7 -11.70 11.72 -9.48
C GLU A 7 -10.24 11.25 -9.38
N ILE A 8 -10.02 10.18 -8.63
CA ILE A 8 -8.71 9.55 -8.43
C ILE A 8 -8.83 8.06 -8.74
N ASN A 9 -8.12 7.62 -9.78
CA ASN A 9 -7.99 6.20 -10.12
C ASN A 9 -6.82 5.59 -9.34
N ILE A 10 -7.08 4.47 -8.68
CA ILE A 10 -6.18 3.79 -7.75
C ILE A 10 -6.06 2.33 -8.20
N VAL A 11 -4.84 1.82 -8.29
CA VAL A 11 -4.57 0.42 -8.68
C VAL A 11 -3.70 -0.26 -7.64
N THR A 12 -4.05 -1.47 -7.23
CA THR A 12 -3.13 -2.38 -6.52
C THR A 12 -2.93 -3.69 -7.27
N LEU A 13 -1.72 -4.24 -7.22
CA LEU A 13 -1.36 -5.53 -7.82
C LEU A 13 -0.14 -6.16 -7.14
N ASN A 14 -0.29 -7.40 -6.66
CA ASN A 14 0.87 -8.28 -6.43
C ASN A 14 1.43 -8.71 -7.79
N CYS A 15 2.69 -8.37 -8.08
CA CYS A 15 3.34 -8.56 -9.38
C CYS A 15 3.99 -9.94 -9.59
N TRP A 16 4.09 -10.76 -8.54
CA TRP A 16 4.78 -12.06 -8.56
C TRP A 16 6.19 -11.96 -9.19
N GLY A 17 7.06 -11.15 -8.59
CA GLY A 17 8.38 -10.78 -9.10
C GLY A 17 9.54 -11.61 -8.55
N LEU A 18 9.33 -12.85 -8.10
CA LEU A 18 10.38 -13.66 -7.48
C LEU A 18 11.44 -14.08 -8.50
N ARG A 19 12.70 -13.64 -8.30
CA ARG A 19 13.76 -13.69 -9.32
C ARG A 19 14.00 -15.06 -9.97
N PHE A 20 13.85 -16.15 -9.21
CA PHE A 20 14.15 -17.53 -9.65
C PHE A 20 12.92 -18.44 -9.75
N VAL A 21 11.75 -17.98 -9.29
CA VAL A 21 10.50 -18.78 -9.27
C VAL A 21 9.56 -18.31 -10.39
N SER A 22 9.43 -17.00 -10.55
CA SER A 22 8.43 -16.40 -11.42
C SER A 22 8.87 -16.42 -12.89
N LYS A 23 8.15 -17.19 -13.71
CA LYS A 23 8.44 -17.31 -15.15
C LYS A 23 8.16 -16.00 -15.88
N TRP A 24 8.98 -15.74 -16.92
CA TRP A 24 8.91 -14.55 -17.79
C TRP A 24 8.71 -13.23 -17.01
N ARG A 25 9.47 -13.08 -15.92
CA ARG A 25 9.28 -11.98 -14.96
C ARG A 25 9.46 -10.62 -15.62
N SER A 26 10.60 -10.38 -16.26
CA SER A 26 10.95 -9.09 -16.86
C SER A 26 9.97 -8.68 -17.95
N GLU A 27 9.43 -9.63 -18.70
CA GLU A 27 8.42 -9.44 -19.74
C GLU A 27 7.06 -9.06 -19.15
N ARG A 28 6.59 -9.80 -18.13
CA ARG A 28 5.34 -9.48 -17.42
C ARG A 28 5.41 -8.12 -16.74
N ILE A 29 6.52 -7.80 -16.08
CA ILE A 29 6.75 -6.49 -15.44
C ILE A 29 6.74 -5.36 -16.47
N LEU A 30 7.37 -5.56 -17.64
CA LEU A 30 7.32 -4.61 -18.75
C LEU A 30 5.89 -4.36 -19.23
N GLU A 31 5.11 -5.43 -19.40
CA GLU A 31 3.71 -5.35 -19.83
C GLU A 31 2.78 -4.73 -18.76
N ILE A 32 3.00 -5.02 -17.48
CA ILE A 32 2.35 -4.30 -16.35
C ILE A 32 2.64 -2.79 -16.47
N GLY A 33 3.91 -2.42 -16.65
CA GLY A 33 4.32 -1.02 -16.84
C GLY A 33 3.62 -0.35 -18.02
N ARG A 34 3.49 -1.04 -19.16
CA ARG A 34 2.75 -0.54 -20.34
C ARG A 34 1.27 -0.35 -20.05
N ARG A 35 0.59 -1.32 -19.43
CA ARG A 35 -0.83 -1.21 -19.09
C ARG A 35 -1.11 -0.08 -18.11
N LEU A 36 -0.24 0.13 -17.11
CA LEU A 36 -0.30 1.28 -16.21
C LEU A 36 -0.06 2.61 -16.95
N SER A 37 0.85 2.62 -17.94
CA SER A 37 1.11 3.80 -18.79
C SER A 37 -0.12 4.17 -19.63
N THR A 38 -0.82 3.16 -20.18
CA THR A 38 -2.04 3.34 -20.98
C THR A 38 -3.28 3.71 -20.17
N THR A 39 -3.49 3.09 -19.00
CA THR A 39 -4.64 3.42 -18.13
C THR A 39 -4.43 4.69 -17.31
N ALA A 40 -3.17 5.15 -17.18
CA ALA A 40 -2.76 6.38 -16.54
C ALA A 40 -3.48 6.65 -15.19
N PRO A 41 -3.40 5.76 -14.19
CA PRO A 41 -4.02 5.98 -12.89
C PRO A 41 -3.40 7.18 -12.15
N GLY A 42 -4.01 7.60 -11.04
CA GLY A 42 -3.47 8.62 -10.16
C GLY A 42 -2.47 8.05 -9.15
N ILE A 43 -2.74 6.85 -8.63
CA ILE A 43 -1.95 6.16 -7.61
C ILE A 43 -1.85 4.67 -7.98
N VAL A 44 -0.66 4.09 -7.81
CA VAL A 44 -0.43 2.65 -7.94
C VAL A 44 0.37 2.14 -6.75
N ALA A 45 -0.10 1.06 -6.14
CA ALA A 45 0.63 0.27 -5.15
C ALA A 45 0.95 -1.10 -5.74
N LEU A 46 2.22 -1.50 -5.73
CA LEU A 46 2.63 -2.81 -6.22
C LEU A 46 3.27 -3.61 -5.08
N GLN A 47 2.99 -4.91 -5.05
CA GLN A 47 3.61 -5.87 -4.15
C GLN A 47 4.49 -6.84 -4.96
N GLU A 48 5.46 -7.48 -4.29
CA GLU A 48 6.42 -8.42 -4.89
C GLU A 48 7.30 -7.87 -6.04
N VAL A 49 7.58 -6.57 -6.06
CA VAL A 49 8.63 -5.98 -6.90
C VAL A 49 9.96 -6.09 -6.16
N TRP A 50 10.54 -7.30 -6.19
CA TRP A 50 11.71 -7.67 -5.37
C TRP A 50 13.06 -7.17 -5.90
N SER A 51 13.18 -6.89 -7.21
CA SER A 51 14.45 -6.46 -7.81
C SER A 51 14.41 -5.01 -8.29
N GLU A 52 15.54 -4.31 -8.14
CA GLU A 52 15.75 -2.94 -8.64
C GLU A 52 15.50 -2.86 -10.15
N GLU A 53 15.93 -3.87 -10.91
CA GLU A 53 15.68 -3.99 -12.36
C GLU A 53 14.19 -3.94 -12.71
N ASP A 54 13.36 -4.68 -11.97
CA ASP A 54 11.93 -4.73 -12.24
C ASP A 54 11.27 -3.37 -11.92
N TYR A 55 11.76 -2.70 -10.87
CA TYR A 55 11.37 -1.32 -10.54
C TYR A 55 11.83 -0.31 -11.60
N GLU A 56 13.07 -0.34 -12.07
CA GLU A 56 13.58 0.50 -13.16
C GLU A 56 12.76 0.34 -14.45
N ILE A 57 12.34 -0.89 -14.79
CA ILE A 57 11.45 -1.15 -15.92
C ILE A 57 10.12 -0.44 -15.71
N LEU A 58 9.46 -0.64 -14.56
CA LEU A 58 8.18 0.02 -14.24
C LEU A 58 8.31 1.54 -14.33
N ARG A 59 9.33 2.13 -13.68
CA ARG A 59 9.60 3.57 -13.70
C ARG A 59 9.81 4.09 -15.11
N ARG A 60 10.54 3.38 -15.97
CA ARG A 60 10.76 3.80 -17.37
C ARG A 60 9.46 3.83 -18.17
N GLU A 61 8.61 2.80 -18.07
CA GLU A 61 7.36 2.74 -18.85
C GLU A 61 6.28 3.69 -18.29
N THR A 62 6.22 3.92 -16.99
CA THR A 62 5.16 4.76 -16.37
C THR A 62 5.52 6.23 -16.18
N ARG A 63 6.79 6.65 -16.32
CA ARG A 63 7.25 8.03 -15.99
C ARG A 63 6.43 9.18 -16.58
N ALA A 64 5.79 8.97 -17.74
CA ALA A 64 5.01 10.01 -18.42
C ALA A 64 3.66 10.31 -17.74
N VAL A 65 3.12 9.36 -16.95
CA VAL A 65 1.80 9.47 -16.31
C VAL A 65 1.85 9.30 -14.78
N LEU A 66 2.90 8.64 -14.28
CA LEU A 66 3.24 8.46 -12.87
C LEU A 66 4.71 8.90 -12.67
N PRO A 67 5.02 10.21 -12.82
CA PRO A 67 6.38 10.73 -12.74
C PRO A 67 7.02 10.55 -11.36
N TYR A 68 6.24 10.38 -10.29
CA TYR A 68 6.76 10.15 -8.94
C TYR A 68 6.64 8.69 -8.56
N GLY A 69 7.64 8.15 -7.86
CA GLY A 69 7.62 6.76 -7.43
C GLY A 69 8.80 6.40 -6.53
N LYS A 70 8.59 5.40 -5.68
CA LYS A 70 9.57 4.89 -4.73
C LYS A 70 9.43 3.38 -4.56
N GLN A 71 10.55 2.66 -4.61
CA GLN A 71 10.70 1.31 -4.10
C GLN A 71 11.08 1.37 -2.63
N TYR A 72 10.57 0.44 -1.83
CA TYR A 72 10.77 0.44 -0.39
C TYR A 72 11.68 -0.72 0.01
N HIS A 73 12.75 -0.41 0.74
CA HIS A 73 13.74 -1.39 1.19
C HIS A 73 13.50 -1.72 2.66
N ALA A 74 13.57 -3.01 3.00
CA ALA A 74 13.41 -3.54 4.35
C ALA A 74 13.93 -4.98 4.40
N GLY A 75 14.37 -5.47 5.56
CA GLY A 75 14.87 -6.84 5.72
C GLY A 75 16.09 -7.14 4.82
N VAL A 76 16.31 -8.42 4.51
CA VAL A 76 17.47 -8.87 3.72
C VAL A 76 17.16 -8.87 2.21
N PHE A 77 15.93 -9.23 1.83
CA PHE A 77 15.51 -9.34 0.42
C PHE A 77 14.72 -8.14 -0.11
N GLY A 78 14.60 -7.06 0.67
CA GLY A 78 13.71 -5.93 0.37
C GLY A 78 12.29 -6.14 0.91
N SER A 79 11.43 -5.13 0.77
CA SER A 79 10.01 -5.25 1.14
C SER A 79 9.12 -5.83 0.04
N GLY A 80 9.58 -5.75 -1.22
CA GLY A 80 8.77 -6.00 -2.41
C GLY A 80 7.73 -4.91 -2.72
N LEU A 81 7.65 -3.84 -1.94
CA LEU A 81 6.64 -2.79 -2.07
C LEU A 81 7.14 -1.61 -2.91
N VAL A 82 6.26 -1.13 -3.78
CA VAL A 82 6.45 0.09 -4.59
C VAL A 82 5.19 0.95 -4.50
N ILE A 83 5.36 2.27 -4.42
CA ILE A 83 4.28 3.24 -4.65
C ILE A 83 4.67 4.11 -5.84
N LEU A 84 3.77 4.25 -6.82
CA LEU A 84 3.88 5.18 -7.95
C LEU A 84 2.72 6.18 -7.88
N SER A 85 2.97 7.42 -8.28
CA SER A 85 2.02 8.52 -8.14
C SER A 85 2.11 9.51 -9.30
N ARG A 86 0.97 10.06 -9.67
CA ARG A 86 0.87 11.22 -10.57
C ARG A 86 1.37 12.51 -9.91
N TRP A 87 1.26 12.60 -8.59
CA TRP A 87 1.56 13.78 -7.78
C TRP A 87 2.79 13.58 -6.86
N PRO A 88 3.47 14.67 -6.43
CA PRO A 88 4.66 14.58 -5.59
C PRO A 88 4.45 13.80 -4.28
N LEU A 89 5.45 13.00 -3.92
CA LEU A 89 5.59 12.41 -2.59
C LEU A 89 6.35 13.42 -1.70
N GLU A 90 5.67 14.00 -0.70
CA GLU A 90 6.31 14.91 0.27
C GLU A 90 7.12 14.15 1.33
N GLU A 91 6.53 13.07 1.83
CA GLU A 91 7.11 12.23 2.88
C GLU A 91 6.93 10.76 2.51
N SER A 92 7.82 9.90 2.99
CA SER A 92 7.67 8.46 2.76
C SER A 92 8.49 7.60 3.71
N SER A 93 7.79 6.69 4.39
CA SER A 93 8.33 5.79 5.42
C SER A 93 8.10 4.31 5.07
N MET A 94 8.95 3.43 5.59
CA MET A 94 8.73 1.97 5.53
C MET A 94 8.55 1.45 6.96
N PHE A 95 7.37 0.92 7.27
CA PHE A 95 7.07 0.37 8.58
C PHE A 95 7.11 -1.16 8.51
N GLN A 96 8.17 -1.78 9.03
CA GLN A 96 8.21 -3.23 9.21
C GLN A 96 7.19 -3.66 10.27
N PHE A 97 6.58 -4.83 10.11
CA PHE A 97 5.69 -5.34 11.16
C PHE A 97 6.48 -5.79 12.40
N PRO A 98 6.01 -5.50 13.63
CA PRO A 98 6.62 -5.99 14.86
C PRO A 98 6.65 -7.53 14.99
N LEU A 99 5.73 -8.21 14.30
CA LEU A 99 5.57 -9.66 14.30
C LEU A 99 5.58 -10.18 12.86
N ASN A 100 6.70 -10.78 12.45
CA ASN A 100 7.07 -10.93 11.04
C ASN A 100 7.50 -12.35 10.61
N GLY A 101 7.06 -13.37 11.35
CA GLY A 101 7.28 -14.77 11.02
C GLY A 101 8.48 -15.35 11.76
N ARG A 102 8.84 -16.58 11.40
CA ARG A 102 9.90 -17.34 12.08
C ARG A 102 11.15 -17.46 11.20
N PRO A 103 12.36 -17.20 11.72
CA PRO A 103 13.61 -17.37 10.96
C PRO A 103 13.86 -18.82 10.55
N THR A 104 13.35 -19.79 11.32
CA THR A 104 13.45 -21.22 11.02
C THR A 104 12.61 -21.65 9.81
N ALA A 105 11.64 -20.85 9.38
CA ALA A 105 10.80 -21.14 8.22
C ALA A 105 11.47 -20.68 6.91
N PHE A 106 12.76 -20.98 6.72
CA PHE A 106 13.55 -20.42 5.62
C PHE A 106 13.03 -20.77 4.22
N PHE A 107 12.42 -21.95 4.05
CA PHE A 107 11.71 -22.34 2.83
C PHE A 107 10.49 -21.47 2.49
N ARG A 108 9.93 -20.72 3.46
CA ARG A 108 8.79 -19.81 3.25
C ARG A 108 9.22 -18.39 2.87
N GLY A 109 10.45 -17.98 3.17
CA GLY A 109 11.04 -16.70 2.75
C GLY A 109 10.50 -15.43 3.43
N ASP A 110 9.23 -15.43 3.86
CA ASP A 110 8.51 -14.27 4.41
C ASP A 110 9.21 -13.55 5.58
N TRP A 111 10.03 -14.25 6.37
CA TRP A 111 10.82 -13.64 7.47
C TRP A 111 12.04 -12.85 6.98
N TYR A 112 12.66 -13.29 5.88
CA TYR A 112 13.83 -12.62 5.28
C TYR A 112 13.43 -11.46 4.36
N ALA A 113 12.22 -11.53 3.81
CA ALA A 113 11.53 -10.37 3.24
C ALA A 113 11.17 -9.39 4.37
N GLY A 114 11.45 -8.10 4.18
CA GLY A 114 11.07 -7.07 5.15
C GLY A 114 9.59 -6.70 5.07
N LYS A 115 8.69 -7.68 5.29
CA LYS A 115 7.23 -7.49 5.20
C LYS A 115 6.77 -6.36 6.13
N GLY A 116 5.79 -5.58 5.67
CA GLY A 116 5.40 -4.35 6.34
C GLY A 116 4.41 -3.51 5.54
N VAL A 117 4.40 -2.22 5.87
CA VAL A 117 3.57 -1.19 5.26
C VAL A 117 4.47 -0.09 4.70
N ALA A 118 4.48 0.07 3.38
CA ALA A 118 5.11 1.18 2.69
C ALA A 118 4.15 2.39 2.70
N HIS A 119 4.64 3.55 3.11
CA HIS A 119 3.84 4.76 3.25
C HIS A 119 4.35 5.90 2.35
N ALA A 120 3.42 6.67 1.80
CA ALA A 120 3.69 7.90 1.07
C ALA A 120 2.63 8.95 1.42
N ARG A 121 3.09 10.17 1.74
CA ARG A 121 2.25 11.36 1.86
C ARG A 121 2.30 12.13 0.55
N ILE A 122 1.16 12.25 -0.13
CA ILE A 122 1.08 12.72 -1.51
C ILE A 122 0.29 14.02 -1.59
N ARG A 123 0.86 15.07 -2.20
CA ARG A 123 0.25 16.41 -2.35
C ARG A 123 -0.47 16.52 -3.69
N TYR A 124 -1.80 16.46 -3.70
CA TYR A 124 -2.59 16.47 -4.95
C TYR A 124 -3.13 17.84 -5.38
N GLY A 125 -2.94 18.87 -4.55
CA GLY A 125 -3.35 20.25 -4.81
C GLY A 125 -2.58 21.24 -3.91
N PRO A 126 -2.71 22.56 -4.12
CA PRO A 126 -1.86 23.56 -3.45
C PRO A 126 -2.13 23.75 -1.95
N GLN A 127 -3.29 23.34 -1.42
CA GLN A 127 -3.63 23.57 0.00
C GLN A 127 -3.00 22.52 0.92
N LYS A 128 -2.65 22.92 2.15
CA LYS A 128 -2.09 22.01 3.17
C LYS A 128 -2.98 20.81 3.51
N SER A 129 -4.30 20.93 3.34
CA SER A 129 -5.29 19.85 3.52
C SER A 129 -5.40 18.87 2.34
N GLN A 130 -4.91 19.23 1.15
CA GLN A 130 -5.02 18.43 -0.08
C GLN A 130 -3.91 17.36 -0.14
N VAL A 131 -3.99 16.44 0.83
CA VAL A 131 -3.07 15.32 1.04
C VAL A 131 -3.79 13.99 0.86
N ILE A 132 -3.10 13.03 0.25
CA ILE A 132 -3.43 11.60 0.29
C ILE A 132 -2.36 10.88 1.11
N GLU A 133 -2.78 10.17 2.14
CA GLU A 133 -1.94 9.29 2.93
C GLU A 133 -2.12 7.87 2.37
N VAL A 134 -1.14 7.42 1.58
CA VAL A 134 -1.16 6.13 0.88
C VAL A 134 -0.33 5.11 1.64
N PHE A 135 -0.94 3.96 1.96
CA PHE A 135 -0.30 2.86 2.68
C PHE A 135 -0.42 1.57 1.88
N ASN A 136 0.67 1.17 1.23
CA ASN A 136 0.80 -0.10 0.51
C ASN A 136 1.18 -1.22 1.51
N ILE A 137 0.40 -2.30 1.59
CA ILE A 137 0.61 -3.43 2.49
C ILE A 137 0.88 -4.75 1.75
N HIS A 138 1.77 -5.57 2.30
CA HIS A 138 1.86 -7.00 2.00
C HIS A 138 2.09 -7.78 3.30
N THR A 139 1.06 -8.47 3.78
CA THR A 139 1.14 -9.27 5.02
C THR A 139 1.81 -10.63 4.80
N HIS A 140 2.00 -11.38 5.88
CA HIS A 140 2.47 -12.77 5.83
C HIS A 140 1.49 -13.65 5.05
N ALA A 141 1.98 -14.59 4.24
CA ALA A 141 1.11 -15.43 3.42
C ALA A 141 0.36 -16.50 4.25
N ALA A 142 -0.82 -16.89 3.76
CA ALA A 142 -1.66 -17.94 4.35
C ALA A 142 -1.29 -19.33 3.77
N TYR A 143 -0.25 -19.93 4.33
CA TYR A 143 0.29 -21.23 3.89
C TYR A 143 -0.54 -22.47 4.29
N GLU A 144 -1.46 -22.31 5.24
CA GLU A 144 -2.21 -23.38 5.89
C GLU A 144 -3.72 -23.10 5.82
N THR A 145 -4.55 -24.14 5.91
CA THR A 145 -6.00 -23.97 6.09
C THR A 145 -6.28 -23.34 7.45
N GLU A 146 -7.33 -22.51 7.55
CA GLU A 146 -7.64 -21.71 8.76
C GLU A 146 -7.61 -22.53 10.07
N ALA A 147 -8.17 -23.74 10.07
CA ALA A 147 -8.16 -24.67 11.22
C ALA A 147 -6.77 -25.15 11.70
N LYS A 148 -5.69 -24.82 11.00
CA LYS A 148 -4.30 -25.18 11.33
C LYS A 148 -3.33 -24.00 11.22
N ASP A 149 -3.81 -22.79 10.96
CA ASP A 149 -2.95 -21.67 10.57
C ASP A 149 -2.05 -21.18 11.71
N SER A 150 -0.78 -21.59 11.65
CA SER A 150 0.23 -21.24 12.64
C SER A 150 0.58 -19.74 12.69
N TYR A 151 0.18 -18.98 11.66
CA TYR A 151 0.44 -17.54 11.45
C TYR A 151 -0.82 -16.67 11.60
N ALA A 152 -1.95 -17.21 12.07
CA ALA A 152 -3.17 -16.43 12.31
C ALA A 152 -2.93 -15.22 13.24
N ALA A 153 -2.21 -15.42 14.35
CA ALA A 153 -1.82 -14.35 15.28
C ALA A 153 -0.87 -13.32 14.63
N HIS A 154 -0.03 -13.73 13.68
CA HIS A 154 0.81 -12.82 12.91
C HIS A 154 -0.05 -11.91 12.03
N ARG A 155 -0.92 -12.46 11.18
CA ARG A 155 -1.78 -11.63 10.30
C ARG A 155 -2.74 -10.74 11.10
N ALA A 156 -3.22 -11.19 12.26
CA ALA A 156 -4.00 -10.35 13.18
C ALA A 156 -3.18 -9.17 13.72
N SER A 157 -1.94 -9.40 14.18
CA SER A 157 -1.01 -8.34 14.61
C SER A 157 -0.70 -7.34 13.49
N GLN A 158 -0.46 -7.84 12.28
CA GLN A 158 -0.13 -7.03 11.10
C GLN A 158 -1.32 -6.15 10.67
N ALA A 159 -2.53 -6.70 10.67
CA ALA A 159 -3.76 -5.96 10.40
C ALA A 159 -4.08 -4.92 11.47
N TRP A 160 -3.86 -5.25 12.75
CA TRP A 160 -3.98 -4.31 13.87
C TRP A 160 -3.00 -3.13 13.71
N PHE A 161 -1.73 -3.43 13.44
CA PHE A 161 -0.70 -2.42 13.20
C PHE A 161 -1.04 -1.51 12.01
N PHE A 162 -1.47 -2.08 10.89
CA PHE A 162 -1.94 -1.33 9.72
C PHE A 162 -3.12 -0.42 10.05
N ALA A 163 -4.12 -0.91 10.78
CA ALA A 163 -5.28 -0.12 11.17
C ALA A 163 -4.91 1.08 12.06
N LYS A 164 -3.92 0.95 12.95
CA LYS A 164 -3.37 2.09 13.72
C LYS A 164 -2.82 3.19 12.80
N LEU A 165 -2.07 2.82 11.76
CA LEU A 165 -1.51 3.77 10.79
C LEU A 165 -2.61 4.49 10.01
N LEU A 166 -3.61 3.75 9.49
CA LEU A 166 -4.75 4.34 8.78
C LEU A 166 -5.57 5.28 9.67
N ARG A 167 -5.81 4.90 10.94
CA ARG A 167 -6.52 5.73 11.92
C ARG A 167 -5.75 7.01 12.22
N SER A 168 -4.45 6.92 12.51
CA SER A 168 -3.60 8.09 12.76
C SER A 168 -3.56 9.07 11.58
N ALA A 169 -3.56 8.55 10.35
CA ALA A 169 -3.66 9.36 9.14
C ALA A 169 -5.01 10.09 9.02
N SER A 170 -6.11 9.41 9.36
CA SER A 170 -7.45 10.02 9.34
C SER A 170 -7.64 11.04 10.46
N GLU A 171 -6.98 10.87 11.61
CA GLU A 171 -7.00 11.82 12.73
C GLU A 171 -6.29 13.14 12.36
N ARG A 172 -5.35 13.12 11.41
CA ARG A 172 -4.78 14.34 10.77
C ARG A 172 -5.71 15.01 9.77
N GLY A 173 -6.87 14.41 9.47
CA GLY A 173 -7.86 14.95 8.55
C GLY A 173 -7.54 14.76 7.06
N HIS A 174 -6.49 14.01 6.70
CA HIS A 174 -6.10 13.73 5.31
C HIS A 174 -7.00 12.65 4.66
N LEU A 175 -7.07 12.61 3.32
CA LEU A 175 -7.64 11.47 2.60
C LEU A 175 -6.75 10.24 2.82
N VAL A 176 -7.31 9.14 3.34
CA VAL A 176 -6.57 7.91 3.65
C VAL A 176 -6.89 6.83 2.62
N VAL A 177 -5.84 6.23 2.05
CA VAL A 177 -5.93 5.07 1.15
C VAL A 177 -4.98 3.98 1.65
N GLY A 178 -5.53 2.91 2.24
CA GLY A 178 -4.80 1.69 2.56
C GLY A 178 -5.06 0.64 1.50
N LEU A 179 -4.04 0.05 0.87
CA LEU A 179 -4.24 -0.88 -0.25
C LEU A 179 -3.12 -1.92 -0.36
N GLY A 180 -3.42 -3.08 -0.93
CA GLY A 180 -2.44 -4.16 -1.12
C GLY A 180 -2.95 -5.54 -0.77
N ASP A 181 -2.02 -6.47 -0.61
CA ASP A 181 -2.27 -7.89 -0.37
C ASP A 181 -2.34 -8.18 1.13
N LEU A 182 -3.56 -8.47 1.60
CA LEU A 182 -3.86 -8.79 3.00
C LEU A 182 -3.74 -10.30 3.28
N ASN A 183 -3.48 -11.14 2.26
CA ASN A 183 -3.40 -12.60 2.36
C ASN A 183 -4.54 -13.25 3.18
N ALA A 184 -5.72 -12.62 3.16
CA ALA A 184 -6.86 -12.97 4.00
C ALA A 184 -8.18 -12.63 3.29
N PRO A 185 -9.18 -13.53 3.32
CA PRO A 185 -10.47 -13.29 2.65
C PRO A 185 -11.31 -12.22 3.37
N PRO A 186 -12.38 -11.70 2.75
CA PRO A 186 -13.29 -10.77 3.41
C PRO A 186 -13.86 -11.40 4.69
N PHE A 187 -14.22 -10.58 5.68
CA PHE A 187 -14.76 -11.01 6.99
C PHE A 187 -13.83 -11.87 7.88
N SER A 188 -12.69 -12.34 7.37
CA SER A 188 -11.62 -12.88 8.21
C SER A 188 -11.20 -11.87 9.28
N LEU A 189 -10.59 -12.36 10.37
CA LEU A 189 -10.15 -11.49 11.46
C LEU A 189 -9.28 -10.31 10.99
N PRO A 190 -8.25 -10.47 10.12
CA PRO A 190 -7.49 -9.35 9.56
C PRO A 190 -8.38 -8.28 8.89
N HIS A 191 -9.35 -8.69 8.07
CA HIS A 191 -10.25 -7.77 7.37
C HIS A 191 -11.20 -7.04 8.32
N ARG A 192 -11.77 -7.75 9.31
CA ARG A 192 -12.60 -7.17 10.38
C ARG A 192 -11.80 -6.19 11.24
N LEU A 193 -10.53 -6.48 11.55
CA LEU A 193 -9.69 -5.56 12.32
C LEU A 193 -9.44 -4.25 11.58
N VAL A 194 -9.07 -4.29 10.30
CA VAL A 194 -8.85 -3.06 9.52
C VAL A 194 -10.12 -2.22 9.42
N THR A 195 -11.25 -2.85 9.10
CA THR A 195 -12.52 -2.16 8.89
C THR A 195 -13.24 -1.72 10.18
N ALA A 196 -12.88 -2.28 11.34
CA ALA A 196 -13.41 -1.89 12.64
C ALA A 196 -12.48 -0.93 13.42
N GLN A 197 -11.17 -0.98 13.23
CA GLN A 197 -10.22 -0.16 13.99
C GLN A 197 -9.86 1.17 13.30
N ALA A 198 -10.07 1.29 11.98
CA ALA A 198 -9.79 2.52 11.23
C ALA A 198 -11.07 3.08 10.57
N PRO A 199 -11.22 4.42 10.44
CA PRO A 199 -12.36 5.07 9.79
C PRO A 199 -12.25 5.00 8.25
N VAL A 200 -12.05 3.80 7.73
CA VAL A 200 -11.93 3.47 6.30
C VAL A 200 -12.97 2.43 5.92
N ARG A 201 -13.41 2.44 4.66
CA ARG A 201 -14.30 1.43 4.10
C ARG A 201 -13.58 0.62 3.04
N ASP A 202 -13.81 -0.69 3.04
CA ASP A 202 -13.43 -1.57 1.93
C ASP A 202 -14.18 -1.14 0.66
N ALA A 203 -13.46 -0.60 -0.32
CA ALA A 203 -14.06 0.03 -1.48
C ALA A 203 -14.88 -0.95 -2.35
N TRP A 204 -14.52 -2.23 -2.36
CA TRP A 204 -15.32 -3.24 -3.06
C TRP A 204 -16.68 -3.41 -2.41
N ARG A 205 -16.70 -3.55 -1.07
CA ARG A 205 -17.91 -3.75 -0.27
C ARG A 205 -18.81 -2.53 -0.16
N VAL A 206 -18.34 -1.35 -0.59
CA VAL A 206 -19.19 -0.16 -0.75
C VAL A 206 -20.13 -0.29 -1.97
N LEU A 207 -19.72 -1.05 -2.99
CA LEU A 207 -20.48 -1.21 -4.23
C LEU A 207 -21.14 -2.59 -4.37
N TYR A 208 -20.47 -3.65 -3.90
CA TYR A 208 -20.89 -5.03 -4.04
C TYR A 208 -21.18 -5.64 -2.66
N HIS A 209 -22.44 -6.00 -2.43
CA HIS A 209 -22.82 -6.95 -1.39
C HIS A 209 -22.45 -8.33 -1.93
N SER A 210 -21.43 -8.97 -1.38
CA SER A 210 -20.93 -10.22 -1.96
C SER A 210 -21.75 -11.40 -1.45
N HIS A 211 -21.98 -12.44 -2.24
CA HIS A 211 -22.67 -13.63 -1.71
C HIS A 211 -21.78 -14.48 -0.78
N LEU A 212 -20.52 -14.08 -0.59
CA LEU A 212 -19.66 -14.54 0.51
C LEU A 212 -20.05 -13.88 1.86
N ASP A 213 -20.88 -12.84 1.85
CA ASP A 213 -21.37 -12.15 3.05
C ASP A 213 -22.24 -13.07 3.95
N ASP A 214 -22.83 -14.13 3.37
CA ASP A 214 -23.65 -15.14 4.07
C ASP A 214 -22.84 -16.36 4.58
N GLU A 215 -21.52 -16.43 4.34
CA GLU A 215 -20.70 -17.55 4.80
C GLU A 215 -20.36 -17.42 6.30
N ALA A 216 -21.34 -17.67 7.15
CA ALA A 216 -21.06 -18.20 8.48
C ALA A 216 -20.19 -19.47 8.33
N PRO A 217 -19.05 -19.60 9.04
CA PRO A 217 -18.13 -20.75 8.87
C PRO A 217 -18.78 -22.12 9.10
N GLU A 218 -19.96 -22.17 9.71
CA GLU A 218 -20.64 -23.37 10.18
C GLU A 218 -21.86 -23.81 9.34
N ASP A 219 -22.18 -23.24 8.16
CA ASP A 219 -23.32 -23.75 7.36
C ASP A 219 -23.12 -25.23 6.96
N PRO A 220 -23.88 -26.19 7.52
CA PRO A 220 -23.72 -27.61 7.21
C PRO A 220 -24.15 -27.97 5.79
N ASN A 221 -24.86 -27.08 5.08
CA ASN A 221 -25.23 -27.26 3.68
C ASN A 221 -24.22 -26.65 2.69
N ARG A 222 -23.10 -26.06 3.13
CA ARG A 222 -22.06 -25.48 2.25
C ARG A 222 -21.59 -26.47 1.17
N HIS A 223 -21.44 -27.75 1.52
CA HIS A 223 -21.04 -28.83 0.60
C HIS A 223 -22.09 -29.19 -0.47
N ARG A 224 -23.34 -28.71 -0.33
CA ARG A 224 -24.45 -28.95 -1.27
C ARG A 224 -24.73 -27.77 -2.20
N ARG A 225 -24.13 -26.59 -1.93
CA ARG A 225 -24.25 -25.42 -2.80
C ARG A 225 -23.38 -25.62 -4.05
N GLN A 226 -23.87 -25.19 -5.21
CA GLN A 226 -23.02 -25.14 -6.40
C GLN A 226 -21.93 -24.07 -6.19
N PRO A 227 -20.67 -24.33 -6.57
CA PRO A 227 -19.61 -23.34 -6.45
C PRO A 227 -19.88 -22.15 -7.39
N PRO A 228 -19.46 -20.93 -7.01
CA PRO A 228 -19.62 -19.76 -7.87
C PRO A 228 -18.87 -19.95 -9.19
N THR A 229 -19.41 -19.35 -10.27
CA THR A 229 -18.77 -19.37 -11.59
C THR A 229 -17.60 -18.38 -11.65
N ALA A 230 -16.67 -18.62 -12.57
CA ALA A 230 -15.47 -17.79 -12.73
C ALA A 230 -15.80 -16.32 -13.02
N ASP A 231 -16.76 -16.03 -13.91
CA ASP A 231 -17.16 -14.65 -14.22
C ASP A 231 -17.88 -13.97 -13.04
N PHE A 232 -18.72 -14.71 -12.29
CA PHE A 232 -19.34 -14.20 -11.07
C PHE A 232 -18.30 -13.89 -9.99
N ASN A 233 -17.32 -14.77 -9.80
CA ASN A 233 -16.20 -14.56 -8.88
C ASN A 233 -15.42 -13.28 -9.22
N LEU A 234 -15.13 -13.07 -10.50
CA LEU A 234 -14.38 -11.92 -10.99
C LEU A 234 -15.18 -10.60 -10.85
N ARG A 235 -16.47 -10.60 -11.20
CA ARG A 235 -17.29 -9.38 -11.27
C ARG A 235 -17.99 -8.99 -9.99
N GLN A 236 -18.42 -9.96 -9.18
CA GLN A 236 -19.23 -9.71 -7.96
C GLN A 236 -18.40 -9.94 -6.70
N ASN A 237 -17.76 -11.11 -6.57
CA ASN A 237 -16.97 -11.45 -5.38
C ASN A 237 -15.60 -10.76 -5.32
N GLY A 238 -15.14 -10.15 -6.43
CA GLY A 238 -13.86 -9.44 -6.50
C GLY A 238 -12.65 -10.37 -6.33
N VAL A 239 -12.73 -11.59 -6.86
CA VAL A 239 -11.65 -12.58 -6.79
C VAL A 239 -10.44 -12.11 -7.58
N THR A 240 -9.29 -12.05 -6.91
CA THR A 240 -8.01 -11.58 -7.45
C THR A 240 -6.98 -12.70 -7.56
N SER A 241 -7.03 -13.69 -6.67
CA SER A 241 -6.06 -14.79 -6.59
C SER A 241 -6.75 -16.16 -6.67
N ASP A 242 -5.98 -17.20 -6.92
CA ASP A 242 -6.38 -18.61 -7.03
C ASP A 242 -7.45 -18.99 -8.09
N SER A 243 -8.01 -18.03 -8.84
CA SER A 243 -9.07 -18.24 -9.84
C SER A 243 -8.65 -19.11 -11.03
N VAL A 244 -9.60 -19.88 -11.58
CA VAL A 244 -9.45 -20.64 -12.84
C VAL A 244 -9.09 -19.80 -14.07
N PHE A 245 -9.41 -18.49 -14.09
CA PHE A 245 -8.97 -17.60 -15.17
C PHE A 245 -7.45 -17.35 -15.14
N ASN A 246 -6.81 -17.48 -13.98
CA ASN A 246 -5.38 -17.21 -13.84
C ASN A 246 -4.56 -18.40 -14.38
N THR A 247 -3.70 -18.16 -15.37
CA THR A 247 -2.97 -19.25 -16.05
C THR A 247 -1.97 -19.97 -15.14
N TRP A 248 -1.53 -19.34 -14.05
CA TRP A 248 -0.61 -19.93 -13.07
C TRP A 248 -1.27 -20.95 -12.16
N ARG A 249 -2.62 -21.01 -12.17
CA ARG A 249 -3.45 -22.01 -11.46
C ARG A 249 -3.80 -23.23 -12.30
N TRP A 250 -3.50 -23.20 -13.59
CA TRP A 250 -3.77 -24.30 -14.50
C TRP A 250 -2.85 -25.50 -14.28
N ASP A 251 -3.25 -26.65 -14.81
CA ASP A 251 -2.44 -27.87 -14.77
C ASP A 251 -1.13 -27.72 -15.56
N SER A 252 -0.14 -28.53 -15.20
CA SER A 252 1.20 -28.48 -15.79
C SER A 252 1.27 -28.84 -17.28
N LYS A 253 0.25 -29.50 -17.88
CA LYS A 253 0.21 -29.75 -19.33
C LYS A 253 -0.25 -28.49 -20.06
N ARG A 254 -1.28 -27.81 -19.55
CA ARG A 254 -1.78 -26.55 -20.10
C ARG A 254 -0.76 -25.42 -19.93
N GLN A 255 -0.10 -25.31 -18.77
CA GLN A 255 0.99 -24.35 -18.56
C GLN A 255 2.18 -24.54 -19.53
N LYS A 256 2.48 -25.78 -19.96
CA LYS A 256 3.55 -26.06 -20.95
C LYS A 256 3.23 -25.57 -22.37
N ARG A 257 2.01 -25.07 -22.64
CA ARG A 257 1.63 -24.43 -23.92
C ARG A 257 1.90 -22.93 -23.92
N LEU A 258 2.07 -22.32 -22.74
CA LEU A 258 2.37 -20.90 -22.56
C LEU A 258 3.82 -20.59 -22.96
N GLY A 259 4.08 -19.32 -23.28
CA GLY A 259 5.37 -18.82 -23.74
C GLY A 259 5.33 -18.31 -25.18
N PRO A 260 6.48 -17.89 -25.72
CA PRO A 260 6.57 -17.33 -27.07
C PRO A 260 6.27 -18.37 -28.17
N PRO A 261 6.02 -17.90 -29.42
CA PRO A 261 5.99 -18.74 -30.62
C PRO A 261 7.19 -19.70 -30.71
N MET A 262 7.00 -20.89 -31.28
CA MET A 262 8.09 -21.87 -31.39
C MET A 262 9.19 -21.35 -32.34
N GLY A 263 10.38 -21.09 -31.78
CA GLY A 263 11.52 -20.48 -32.48
C GLY A 263 11.69 -18.98 -32.18
N GLY A 264 10.66 -18.31 -31.64
CA GLY A 264 10.76 -16.93 -31.20
C GLY A 264 11.64 -16.79 -29.96
N LYS A 265 12.72 -16.01 -30.05
CA LYS A 265 13.44 -15.53 -28.87
C LYS A 265 12.59 -14.46 -28.18
N VAL A 266 12.49 -14.53 -26.86
CA VAL A 266 11.91 -13.45 -26.05
C VAL A 266 12.85 -12.24 -26.12
N ILE A 267 12.42 -11.16 -26.77
CA ILE A 267 13.27 -9.99 -26.99
C ILE A 267 13.29 -9.11 -25.74
N THR A 268 14.15 -9.46 -24.78
CA THR A 268 14.47 -8.57 -23.67
C THR A 268 15.30 -7.40 -24.18
N ARG A 269 14.79 -6.17 -24.04
CA ARG A 269 15.52 -4.92 -24.45
C ARG A 269 16.86 -4.72 -23.73
N LYS A 270 17.21 -5.56 -22.74
CA LYS A 270 18.51 -5.54 -22.04
C LYS A 270 19.72 -5.83 -22.93
N ALA A 271 19.54 -6.40 -24.12
CA ALA A 271 20.65 -6.68 -25.04
C ALA A 271 21.22 -5.43 -25.76
N SER A 272 20.55 -4.27 -25.70
CA SER A 272 20.93 -3.06 -26.48
C SER A 272 21.53 -1.96 -25.60
N ARG A 273 22.64 -2.24 -24.91
CA ARG A 273 23.58 -1.21 -24.43
C ARG A 273 24.76 -0.96 -25.36
N HIS A 274 24.93 -1.79 -26.39
CA HIS A 274 25.74 -1.49 -27.55
C HIS A 274 24.84 -1.59 -28.79
N LEU A 275 24.64 -0.46 -29.45
CA LEU A 275 23.96 -0.42 -30.74
C LEU A 275 24.98 -0.66 -31.86
N SER A 276 25.63 -1.83 -31.84
CA SER A 276 26.34 -2.30 -33.03
C SER A 276 25.30 -2.60 -34.10
N LEU A 277 25.39 -1.90 -35.24
CA LEU A 277 24.57 -2.14 -36.42
C LEU A 277 24.61 -3.64 -36.76
N VAL A 278 23.48 -4.32 -36.65
CA VAL A 278 23.31 -5.63 -37.27
C VAL A 278 23.13 -5.35 -38.76
N GLU A 279 24.09 -5.77 -39.58
CA GLU A 279 23.96 -5.63 -41.03
C GLU A 279 22.77 -6.45 -41.54
N VAL A 280 22.03 -5.87 -42.47
CA VAL A 280 20.76 -6.42 -43.01
C VAL A 280 21.00 -7.71 -43.83
N SER A 281 22.26 -8.01 -44.15
CA SER A 281 22.73 -9.16 -44.94
C SER A 281 22.66 -10.52 -44.24
N ASP A 282 22.58 -10.59 -42.91
CA ASP A 282 22.53 -11.86 -42.15
C ASP A 282 21.11 -12.46 -42.01
N LEU A 283 20.10 -11.80 -42.59
CA LEU A 283 18.71 -12.27 -42.59
C LEU A 283 18.53 -13.48 -43.53
N ARG A 284 18.80 -14.68 -42.99
CA ARG A 284 18.27 -15.94 -43.57
C ARG A 284 16.75 -15.81 -43.71
N PRO A 285 16.13 -16.38 -44.76
CA PRO A 285 14.68 -16.35 -44.91
C PRO A 285 14.01 -16.94 -43.66
N GLU A 286 13.19 -16.13 -42.98
CA GLU A 286 12.55 -16.57 -41.75
C GLU A 286 11.67 -17.79 -42.05
N GLN A 287 11.92 -18.89 -41.34
CA GLN A 287 10.91 -19.93 -41.23
C GLN A 287 9.67 -19.29 -40.60
N PRO A 288 8.46 -19.51 -41.15
CA PRO A 288 7.26 -18.87 -40.62
C PRO A 288 7.14 -19.19 -39.14
N LEU A 289 7.12 -18.14 -38.30
CA LEU A 289 7.00 -18.23 -36.86
C LEU A 289 5.81 -19.14 -36.53
N ARG A 290 6.10 -20.34 -36.01
CA ARG A 290 5.05 -21.30 -35.65
C ARG A 290 4.17 -20.68 -34.58
N THR A 291 2.87 -20.60 -34.85
CA THR A 291 1.85 -20.07 -33.95
C THR A 291 2.07 -20.55 -32.52
N ALA A 292 1.90 -19.64 -31.55
CA ALA A 292 2.16 -19.98 -30.17
C ALA A 292 1.12 -20.98 -29.69
N ARG A 293 1.55 -22.08 -29.04
CA ARG A 293 0.68 -23.23 -28.68
C ARG A 293 -0.48 -22.89 -27.76
N TRP A 294 -0.46 -21.73 -27.12
CA TRP A 294 -1.54 -21.19 -26.30
C TRP A 294 -2.62 -20.46 -27.11
N GLN A 295 -2.37 -20.08 -28.37
CA GLN A 295 -3.38 -19.45 -29.23
C GLN A 295 -4.50 -20.43 -29.61
N GLU A 296 -4.18 -21.73 -29.63
CA GLU A 296 -5.12 -22.86 -29.74
C GLU A 296 -5.85 -23.17 -28.41
N ASP A 297 -5.79 -22.29 -27.40
CA ASP A 297 -6.46 -22.47 -26.10
C ASP A 297 -7.76 -21.65 -26.07
N ASN A 298 -8.91 -22.33 -26.11
CA ASN A 298 -10.25 -21.73 -26.15
C ASN A 298 -10.66 -20.95 -24.88
N GLY A 299 -9.73 -20.59 -24.00
CA GLY A 299 -10.02 -19.88 -22.78
C GLY A 299 -10.55 -20.77 -21.65
N VAL A 300 -11.11 -20.13 -20.63
CA VAL A 300 -11.94 -20.80 -19.62
C VAL A 300 -13.35 -20.24 -19.80
N PRO A 301 -14.40 -21.08 -19.89
CA PRO A 301 -15.78 -20.61 -19.97
C PRO A 301 -16.16 -19.71 -18.79
N SER A 302 -17.00 -18.71 -19.02
CA SER A 302 -17.44 -17.76 -17.98
C SER A 302 -18.25 -18.42 -16.87
N ASP A 303 -18.98 -19.49 -17.21
CA ASP A 303 -19.78 -20.34 -16.33
C ASP A 303 -18.95 -21.46 -15.65
N ALA A 304 -17.65 -21.56 -15.91
CA ALA A 304 -16.80 -22.58 -15.31
C ALA A 304 -16.79 -22.46 -13.77
N PRO A 305 -16.98 -23.56 -13.02
CA PRO A 305 -16.84 -23.59 -11.56
C PRO A 305 -15.49 -23.07 -11.06
N ASP A 306 -15.50 -22.08 -10.15
CA ASP A 306 -14.29 -21.51 -9.55
C ASP A 306 -14.30 -21.58 -8.01
N PRO A 307 -14.37 -22.80 -7.41
CA PRO A 307 -14.45 -22.98 -5.95
C PRO A 307 -13.18 -22.58 -5.18
N LYS A 308 -12.10 -22.20 -5.88
CA LYS A 308 -10.81 -21.85 -5.28
C LYS A 308 -10.49 -20.36 -5.36
N GLY A 309 -11.23 -19.58 -6.15
CA GLY A 309 -11.04 -18.15 -6.27
C GLY A 309 -11.11 -17.45 -4.91
N LYS A 310 -10.14 -16.56 -4.65
CA LYS A 310 -10.05 -15.78 -3.41
C LYS A 310 -9.92 -14.29 -3.73
N ARG A 311 -10.60 -13.48 -2.92
CA ARG A 311 -10.36 -12.05 -2.82
C ARG A 311 -9.40 -11.80 -1.66
N ILE A 312 -8.15 -11.41 -1.95
CA ILE A 312 -7.13 -11.12 -0.93
C ILE A 312 -6.40 -9.77 -1.12
N ASP A 313 -6.63 -9.10 -2.25
CA ASP A 313 -6.16 -7.75 -2.51
C ASP A 313 -7.28 -6.73 -2.25
N TYR A 314 -6.93 -5.61 -1.60
CA TYR A 314 -7.90 -4.64 -1.10
C TYR A 314 -7.52 -3.20 -1.45
N VAL A 315 -8.54 -2.34 -1.50
CA VAL A 315 -8.42 -0.89 -1.38
C VAL A 315 -9.41 -0.45 -0.31
N PHE A 316 -8.89 0.09 0.79
CA PHE A 316 -9.62 0.72 1.88
C PHE A 316 -9.49 2.24 1.73
N ALA A 317 -10.61 2.97 1.75
CA ALA A 317 -10.62 4.42 1.62
C ALA A 317 -11.41 5.08 2.76
N GLY A 318 -10.87 6.15 3.34
CA GLY A 318 -11.52 6.97 4.36
C GLY A 318 -11.27 8.45 4.07
N THR A 319 -12.32 9.28 4.11
CA THR A 319 -12.21 10.64 3.55
C THR A 319 -11.35 11.61 4.35
N GLY A 320 -10.98 11.32 5.60
CA GLY A 320 -10.35 12.30 6.49
C GLY A 320 -11.38 13.22 7.15
N ASP A 321 -11.03 14.50 7.28
CA ASP A 321 -11.92 15.54 7.80
C ASP A 321 -12.61 16.26 6.63
N PRO A 322 -13.95 16.10 6.43
CA PRO A 322 -14.65 16.72 5.31
C PRO A 322 -14.63 18.25 5.33
N ALA A 323 -14.56 18.88 6.52
CA ALA A 323 -14.53 20.33 6.64
C ALA A 323 -13.16 20.89 6.26
N LEU A 324 -12.08 20.18 6.61
CA LEU A 324 -10.71 20.54 6.25
C LEU A 324 -10.42 20.38 4.74
N ILE A 325 -11.04 19.37 4.11
CA ILE A 325 -10.89 19.09 2.67
C ILE A 325 -11.90 19.86 1.81
N GLY A 326 -13.02 20.31 2.40
CA GLY A 326 -14.09 21.02 1.69
C GLY A 326 -15.09 20.11 0.97
N GLY A 327 -15.22 18.85 1.40
CA GLY A 327 -16.10 17.85 0.79
C GLY A 327 -15.76 16.42 1.19
N VAL A 328 -16.42 15.44 0.55
CA VAL A 328 -16.25 14.01 0.84
C VAL A 328 -15.80 13.23 -0.38
N TRP A 329 -14.84 12.33 -0.18
CA TRP A 329 -14.45 11.30 -1.14
C TRP A 329 -15.33 10.06 -0.97
N THR A 330 -15.82 9.54 -2.10
CA THR A 330 -16.72 8.38 -2.16
C THR A 330 -16.23 7.40 -3.23
N VAL A 331 -16.56 6.13 -3.09
CA VAL A 331 -16.21 5.11 -4.08
C VAL A 331 -17.20 5.22 -5.25
N ARG A 332 -16.70 5.52 -6.44
CA ARG A 332 -17.50 5.58 -7.69
C ARG A 332 -17.54 4.22 -8.39
N ASN A 333 -16.41 3.52 -8.42
CA ASN A 333 -16.24 2.27 -9.15
C ASN A 333 -15.18 1.39 -8.49
N ALA A 334 -15.33 0.07 -8.60
CA ALA A 334 -14.33 -0.94 -8.25
C ALA A 334 -14.44 -2.10 -9.24
N LYS A 335 -13.32 -2.62 -9.75
CA LYS A 335 -13.28 -3.80 -10.64
C LYS A 335 -11.99 -4.57 -10.49
N VAL A 336 -12.02 -5.86 -10.84
CA VAL A 336 -10.79 -6.64 -11.05
C VAL A 336 -10.25 -6.29 -12.44
N GLY A 337 -8.95 -6.03 -12.53
CA GLY A 337 -8.25 -5.62 -13.74
C GLY A 337 -7.06 -6.51 -14.10
N MET A 338 -6.40 -6.18 -15.21
CA MET A 338 -5.26 -6.94 -15.76
C MET A 338 -5.50 -8.45 -15.92
N VAL A 339 -6.76 -8.82 -16.20
CA VAL A 339 -7.21 -10.21 -16.37
C VAL A 339 -6.75 -10.80 -17.71
N GLU A 340 -6.50 -9.93 -18.69
CA GLU A 340 -6.10 -10.34 -20.04
C GLU A 340 -4.67 -10.89 -20.05
N ARG A 341 -4.49 -12.02 -20.72
CA ARG A 341 -3.18 -12.65 -20.93
C ARG A 341 -2.20 -11.70 -21.62
N HIS A 342 -0.91 -11.91 -21.39
CA HIS A 342 0.16 -11.28 -22.15
C HIS A 342 0.05 -11.69 -23.62
N SER A 343 0.06 -10.71 -24.54
CA SER A 343 -0.22 -10.90 -25.98
C SER A 343 0.72 -11.87 -26.69
N GLU A 344 1.99 -11.91 -26.31
CA GLU A 344 3.00 -12.84 -26.87
C GLU A 344 3.10 -14.18 -26.10
N LEU A 345 3.03 -14.14 -24.77
CA LEU A 345 3.31 -15.30 -23.89
C LEU A 345 2.07 -16.12 -23.52
N GLY A 346 0.86 -15.58 -23.69
CA GLY A 346 -0.39 -16.25 -23.34
C GLY A 346 -0.66 -16.45 -21.86
N CYS A 347 0.23 -16.00 -20.96
CA CYS A 347 0.09 -16.14 -19.51
C CYS A 347 -0.54 -14.90 -18.86
N SER A 348 -1.16 -15.07 -17.69
CA SER A 348 -1.56 -13.96 -16.81
C SER A 348 -0.36 -13.13 -16.38
N LEU A 349 -0.55 -11.81 -16.20
CA LEU A 349 0.54 -10.90 -15.85
C LEU A 349 1.09 -11.09 -14.44
N SER A 350 0.33 -11.70 -13.54
CA SER A 350 0.76 -12.16 -12.22
C SER A 350 -0.08 -13.38 -11.82
N ASP A 351 0.25 -14.04 -10.71
CA ASP A 351 -0.63 -15.04 -10.06
C ASP A 351 -1.83 -14.39 -9.34
N HIS A 352 -1.79 -13.06 -9.17
CA HIS A 352 -2.92 -12.20 -8.83
C HIS A 352 -3.42 -11.40 -10.06
N PHE A 353 -4.65 -10.91 -9.98
CA PHE A 353 -5.22 -9.86 -10.82
C PHE A 353 -5.27 -8.52 -10.05
N SER A 354 -5.29 -7.39 -10.76
CA SER A 354 -5.29 -6.08 -10.09
C SER A 354 -6.65 -5.74 -9.49
N VAL A 355 -6.67 -4.91 -8.45
CA VAL A 355 -7.89 -4.21 -8.01
C VAL A 355 -7.79 -2.76 -8.44
N GLU A 356 -8.76 -2.31 -9.22
CA GLU A 356 -8.83 -0.95 -9.76
C GLU A 356 -10.06 -0.24 -9.18
N VAL A 357 -9.83 0.89 -8.50
CA VAL A 357 -10.86 1.68 -7.81
C VAL A 357 -10.82 3.12 -8.27
N THR A 358 -11.99 3.71 -8.51
CA THR A 358 -12.15 5.16 -8.75
C THR A 358 -12.81 5.78 -7.53
N LEU A 359 -12.11 6.70 -6.85
CA LEU A 359 -12.71 7.60 -5.87
C LEU A 359 -13.20 8.87 -6.59
N LYS A 360 -14.36 9.39 -6.17
CA LYS A 360 -14.93 10.65 -6.66
C LYS A 360 -15.16 11.61 -5.49
N PHE A 361 -14.76 12.86 -5.70
CA PHE A 361 -14.98 13.96 -4.77
C PHE A 361 -16.37 14.57 -4.95
N HIS A 362 -17.04 14.82 -3.83
CA HIS A 362 -18.28 15.57 -3.74
C HIS A 362 -18.03 16.77 -2.83
N PRO A 363 -17.95 18.00 -3.38
CA PRO A 363 -17.79 19.21 -2.58
C PRO A 363 -18.88 19.34 -1.53
N ALA A 364 -18.54 19.88 -0.36
CA ALA A 364 -19.53 20.26 0.63
C ALA A 364 -20.44 21.33 0.02
N MET A 365 -21.76 21.13 0.07
CA MET A 365 -22.70 22.19 -0.29
C MET A 365 -22.52 23.33 0.69
N MET A 366 -22.07 24.49 0.19
CA MET A 366 -22.25 25.75 0.91
C MET A 366 -23.74 25.87 1.25
N PRO A 367 -24.13 26.16 2.51
CA PRO A 367 -25.50 26.49 2.79
C PRO A 367 -25.84 27.74 2.00
N THR A 368 -26.70 27.60 0.99
CA THR A 368 -27.34 28.74 0.34
C THR A 368 -28.08 29.47 1.46
N GLY A 369 -27.60 30.66 1.81
CA GLY A 369 -28.35 31.57 2.67
C GLY A 369 -29.76 31.76 2.09
N PRO A 370 -30.78 32.07 2.93
CA PRO A 370 -32.14 32.20 2.47
C PRO A 370 -32.18 33.13 1.25
N GLU A 371 -32.69 32.61 0.14
CA GLU A 371 -32.80 33.34 -1.12
C GLU A 371 -33.50 34.67 -0.82
N PRO A 372 -32.89 35.83 -1.14
CA PRO A 372 -33.54 37.10 -0.88
C PRO A 372 -34.88 37.12 -1.62
N PRO A 373 -35.99 37.45 -0.95
CA PRO A 373 -37.32 37.23 -1.50
C PRO A 373 -37.45 37.89 -2.86
N THR A 374 -37.79 37.10 -3.87
CA THR A 374 -37.90 37.53 -5.26
C THR A 374 -38.81 38.76 -5.31
N PRO A 375 -38.38 39.90 -5.88
CA PRO A 375 -39.24 41.08 -5.98
C PRO A 375 -40.51 40.70 -6.72
N ARG A 376 -41.67 40.83 -6.05
CA ARG A 376 -42.97 40.59 -6.67
C ARG A 376 -43.10 41.49 -7.89
N THR A 377 -43.09 40.91 -9.08
CA THR A 377 -43.32 41.62 -10.33
C THR A 377 -44.75 42.16 -10.31
N VAL A 378 -44.90 43.47 -10.08
CA VAL A 378 -46.17 44.16 -10.28
C VAL A 378 -46.42 44.21 -11.79
N PRO A 379 -47.56 43.72 -12.29
CA PRO A 379 -47.90 43.86 -13.70
C PRO A 379 -48.06 45.34 -14.06
N LEU A 380 -47.26 45.82 -15.03
CA LEU A 380 -47.49 47.13 -15.64
C LEU A 380 -48.71 47.07 -16.58
N PRO A 381 -49.50 48.15 -16.68
CA PRO A 381 -50.62 48.22 -17.62
C PRO A 381 -50.13 48.32 -19.08
N PRO A 382 -50.98 47.95 -20.06
CA PRO A 382 -50.61 47.97 -21.48
C PRO A 382 -50.40 49.39 -22.01
N ASP A 383 -49.43 49.54 -22.92
CA ASP A 383 -49.03 50.79 -23.56
C ASP A 383 -49.86 51.05 -24.84
N GLU A 384 -50.59 52.17 -24.88
CA GLU A 384 -51.25 52.67 -26.10
C GLU A 384 -50.35 53.70 -26.82
N SER A 385 -49.54 53.27 -27.78
CA SER A 385 -48.77 54.21 -28.61
C SER A 385 -48.41 53.73 -30.02
N GLU A 386 -49.28 52.95 -30.68
CA GLU A 386 -49.08 52.59 -32.10
C GLU A 386 -49.61 53.70 -33.05
N LYS A 387 -48.71 54.59 -33.52
CA LYS A 387 -48.79 55.35 -34.81
C LYS A 387 -47.58 56.26 -35.03
N SER A 388 -46.68 55.91 -35.97
CA SER A 388 -46.35 56.71 -37.18
C SER A 388 -44.95 56.45 -37.81
N ARG A 389 -44.93 55.70 -38.95
CA ARG A 389 -44.17 55.93 -40.23
C ARG A 389 -42.63 56.20 -40.24
N PRO A 390 -41.92 56.10 -41.39
CA PRO A 390 -42.20 55.46 -42.70
C PRO A 390 -41.05 54.58 -43.28
N VAL A 391 -41.25 54.05 -44.50
CA VAL A 391 -40.34 53.20 -45.34
C VAL A 391 -40.37 53.76 -46.78
N PRO A 392 -39.24 54.03 -47.49
CA PRO A 392 -38.44 53.04 -48.27
C PRO A 392 -36.91 53.41 -48.35
N PRO A 393 -36.03 52.93 -49.28
CA PRO A 393 -36.15 51.89 -50.32
C PRO A 393 -35.01 50.82 -50.39
N GLN A 394 -35.19 49.84 -51.28
CA GLN A 394 -34.19 48.83 -51.71
C GLN A 394 -33.63 49.16 -53.11
N THR A 395 -32.39 48.74 -53.44
CA THR A 395 -31.87 48.47 -54.82
C THR A 395 -30.54 47.67 -54.75
N PRO A 396 -29.98 47.08 -55.85
CA PRO A 396 -29.53 45.68 -55.81
C PRO A 396 -28.10 45.35 -56.33
N LEU A 397 -27.76 44.05 -56.25
CA LEU A 397 -26.85 43.23 -57.08
C LEU A 397 -25.76 43.89 -57.96
N SER A 398 -24.52 43.38 -57.83
CA SER A 398 -23.54 43.25 -58.95
C SER A 398 -22.42 42.22 -58.67
N PRO A 399 -21.67 41.72 -59.67
CA PRO A 399 -21.04 40.39 -59.61
C PRO A 399 -19.50 40.32 -59.82
N VAL A 400 -19.00 39.08 -59.68
CA VAL A 400 -17.71 38.46 -60.08
C VAL A 400 -16.84 39.20 -61.12
N ALA A 401 -15.54 39.33 -60.81
CA ALA A 401 -14.44 39.34 -61.80
C ALA A 401 -13.12 38.79 -61.20
N ASN A 402 -12.16 38.42 -62.05
CA ASN A 402 -11.09 37.45 -61.77
C ASN A 402 -9.67 38.00 -62.11
N LYS A 403 -8.60 37.25 -61.74
CA LYS A 403 -7.15 37.47 -62.07
C LYS A 403 -6.44 38.56 -61.24
N LYS A 404 -5.13 38.46 -60.91
CA LYS A 404 -4.03 37.53 -61.29
C LYS A 404 -2.91 37.63 -60.23
N PHE A 405 -2.18 36.56 -59.92
CA PHE A 405 -0.84 36.64 -59.33
C PHE A 405 0.06 35.54 -59.93
N THR A 406 1.35 35.85 -60.14
CA THR A 406 2.33 34.94 -60.76
C THR A 406 3.62 34.84 -59.92
N PRO A 407 4.40 33.75 -60.00
CA PRO A 407 5.30 33.35 -58.92
C PRO A 407 6.81 33.47 -59.23
N ARG A 408 7.63 33.57 -58.17
CA ARG A 408 9.06 33.20 -58.05
C ARG A 408 9.50 33.45 -56.59
N ALA A 409 10.45 32.73 -55.97
CA ALA A 409 11.27 31.60 -56.42
C ALA A 409 11.76 30.73 -55.23
N SER A 410 12.12 29.49 -55.53
CA SER A 410 13.16 28.62 -54.91
C SER A 410 13.13 28.31 -53.41
N ALA A 411 13.05 27.01 -53.11
CA ALA A 411 13.24 26.43 -51.78
C ALA A 411 14.72 26.06 -51.52
N MET A 412 15.16 26.17 -50.25
CA MET A 412 16.33 25.45 -49.73
C MET A 412 15.97 24.00 -49.40
N SER A 413 16.95 23.10 -49.46
CA SER A 413 16.70 21.67 -49.22
C SER A 413 16.63 21.34 -47.73
N PHE A 414 15.73 20.43 -47.36
CA PHE A 414 15.55 19.98 -45.97
C PHE A 414 16.82 19.35 -45.35
N GLN A 415 17.79 18.92 -46.16
CA GLN A 415 19.06 18.36 -45.67
C GLN A 415 20.10 19.41 -45.26
N GLU A 416 19.97 20.67 -45.71
CA GLU A 416 20.89 21.74 -45.31
C GLU A 416 20.51 22.31 -43.94
N ALA A 417 19.22 22.57 -43.70
CA ALA A 417 18.68 23.02 -42.42
C ALA A 417 18.98 22.07 -41.24
N VAL A 418 19.14 20.77 -41.51
CA VAL A 418 19.51 19.77 -40.49
C VAL A 418 21.01 19.80 -40.18
N LYS A 419 21.88 20.05 -41.17
CA LYS A 419 23.33 20.18 -40.96
C LYS A 419 23.70 21.47 -40.22
N GLU A 420 22.94 22.54 -40.41
CA GLU A 420 23.18 23.82 -39.74
C GLU A 420 22.85 23.72 -38.23
N LYS A 421 21.70 23.13 -37.86
CA LYS A 421 21.36 22.85 -36.45
C LYS A 421 22.33 21.91 -35.72
N MET A 422 22.90 20.93 -36.41
CA MET A 422 23.91 20.04 -35.82
C MET A 422 25.21 20.79 -35.50
N ARG A 423 25.59 21.78 -36.32
CA ARG A 423 26.76 22.64 -36.03
C ARG A 423 26.55 23.60 -34.85
N GLU A 424 25.33 24.08 -34.61
CA GLU A 424 25.03 24.87 -33.41
C GLU A 424 25.10 24.04 -32.11
N GLN A 425 24.65 22.77 -32.15
CA GLN A 425 24.73 21.86 -30.99
C GLN A 425 26.15 21.38 -30.67
N GLU A 426 27.01 21.18 -31.69
CA GLU A 426 28.41 20.84 -31.45
C GLU A 426 29.16 22.01 -30.77
N LYS A 427 28.89 23.25 -31.21
CA LYS A 427 29.51 24.46 -30.66
C LYS A 427 29.10 24.72 -29.21
N THR A 428 27.82 24.55 -28.86
CA THR A 428 27.35 24.67 -27.46
C THR A 428 27.87 23.57 -26.54
N ARG A 429 28.34 22.43 -27.07
CA ARG A 429 29.04 21.42 -26.26
C ARG A 429 30.50 21.77 -25.99
N GLN A 430 31.20 22.37 -26.96
CA GLN A 430 32.60 22.78 -26.78
C GLN A 430 32.74 24.00 -25.87
N ASP A 431 31.80 24.95 -25.92
CA ASP A 431 31.79 26.10 -25.00
C ASP A 431 31.45 25.69 -23.54
N ALA A 432 30.85 24.51 -23.33
CA ALA A 432 30.53 23.95 -22.01
C ALA A 432 31.70 23.16 -21.37
N GLU A 433 32.77 22.87 -22.11
CA GLU A 433 33.90 22.04 -21.64
C GLU A 433 35.12 22.88 -21.17
N VAL A 434 35.00 24.21 -21.19
CA VAL A 434 36.07 25.17 -20.81
C VAL A 434 35.74 25.94 -19.50
N ALA A 435 34.54 25.79 -18.95
CA ALA A 435 34.06 26.55 -17.78
C ALA A 435 33.91 25.69 -16.51
N THR A 436 34.98 25.01 -16.08
CA THR A 436 35.06 24.37 -14.75
C THR A 436 36.16 25.00 -13.90
N SER A 437 35.84 26.10 -13.24
CA SER A 437 36.63 26.67 -12.14
C SER A 437 35.73 27.50 -11.22
N THR A 438 35.99 27.42 -9.92
CA THR A 438 35.48 28.27 -8.82
C THR A 438 33.98 28.22 -8.47
N ASP A 439 33.73 27.53 -7.36
CA ASP A 439 32.82 27.82 -6.23
C ASP A 439 31.29 27.92 -6.39
N GLY A 440 30.59 27.24 -5.47
CA GLY A 440 29.13 27.29 -5.29
C GLY A 440 28.51 25.92 -4.98
N ALA A 441 28.30 25.60 -3.70
CA ALA A 441 27.89 24.26 -3.28
C ALA A 441 26.51 23.83 -3.82
N THR A 442 26.49 22.81 -4.69
CA THR A 442 25.28 22.03 -5.00
C THR A 442 25.40 20.67 -4.32
N ILE A 443 24.52 20.37 -3.36
CA ILE A 443 24.47 19.04 -2.74
C ILE A 443 23.89 18.05 -3.75
N LEU A 444 24.79 17.30 -4.40
CA LEU A 444 24.44 16.17 -5.26
C LEU A 444 23.86 15.04 -4.40
N VAL A 445 22.53 15.03 -4.24
CA VAL A 445 21.79 13.86 -3.75
C VAL A 445 21.73 12.81 -4.87
N GLU A 446 22.87 12.16 -5.12
CA GLU A 446 23.10 11.30 -6.30
C GLU A 446 22.28 9.99 -6.30
N ARG A 447 21.43 9.76 -5.29
CA ARG A 447 20.51 8.61 -5.17
C ARG A 447 19.11 8.98 -4.64
N GLY A 448 18.57 10.12 -5.07
CA GLY A 448 17.14 10.47 -4.89
C GLY A 448 16.35 10.32 -6.20
N THR A 449 15.26 9.54 -6.22
CA THR A 449 14.53 9.19 -7.46
C THR A 449 13.59 10.30 -7.97
N TYR A 450 14.16 11.39 -8.49
CA TYR A 450 13.49 12.34 -9.38
C TYR A 450 14.09 12.25 -10.78
N LEU A 451 13.39 11.62 -11.72
CA LEU A 451 13.75 11.68 -13.13
C LEU A 451 13.17 12.96 -13.72
N SER A 452 14.04 13.93 -14.00
CA SER A 452 13.66 15.27 -14.45
C SER A 452 12.86 15.25 -15.75
N SER A 453 11.70 15.92 -15.72
CA SER A 453 10.95 16.38 -16.90
C SER A 453 11.23 17.88 -17.12
N PRO A 454 11.10 18.41 -18.34
CA PRO A 454 11.57 19.77 -18.65
C PRO A 454 10.82 20.84 -17.85
N ALA A 455 11.57 21.70 -17.17
CA ALA A 455 11.02 22.76 -16.31
C ALA A 455 10.57 23.99 -17.13
N PRO A 456 9.42 24.60 -16.80
CA PRO A 456 9.16 25.99 -17.15
C PRO A 456 9.97 26.92 -16.23
N SER A 457 10.57 27.96 -16.79
CA SER A 457 11.39 28.93 -16.07
C SER A 457 10.58 29.84 -15.15
N LEU A 458 11.05 30.03 -13.93
CA LEU A 458 10.68 31.14 -13.05
C LEU A 458 11.92 31.61 -12.30
N SER A 459 12.10 32.93 -12.25
CA SER A 459 13.24 33.60 -11.62
C SER A 459 12.84 34.24 -10.28
N ASP A 460 13.87 34.59 -9.51
CA ASP A 460 13.90 35.61 -8.45
C ASP A 460 13.03 35.37 -7.19
N ILE A 461 13.72 35.14 -6.07
CA ILE A 461 13.86 36.12 -4.97
C ILE A 461 14.98 35.63 -4.02
N ASN A 462 15.77 36.56 -3.51
CA ASN A 462 16.97 36.30 -2.72
C ASN A 462 16.71 36.16 -1.20
N ASP A 463 17.81 35.77 -0.52
CA ASP A 463 18.37 36.41 0.68
C ASP A 463 18.32 35.71 2.06
N GLU A 464 19.57 35.47 2.51
CA GLU A 464 20.14 35.60 3.86
C GLU A 464 20.00 34.51 4.96
N ASN A 465 21.13 33.81 5.14
CA ASN A 465 21.96 33.70 6.37
C ASN A 465 21.41 33.03 7.64
N GLY A 466 22.13 32.01 8.14
CA GLY A 466 21.97 31.46 9.50
C GLY A 466 22.73 30.15 9.74
N GLU A 467 23.83 30.24 10.48
CA GLU A 467 24.82 29.21 10.86
C GLU A 467 24.29 27.91 11.52
N GLY A 468 25.15 26.88 11.58
CA GLY A 468 25.16 25.91 12.70
C GLY A 468 25.32 24.42 12.35
N ASP A 469 26.45 23.82 12.76
CA ASP A 469 26.59 22.36 12.91
C ASP A 469 25.65 21.82 14.00
N ASP A 470 25.12 20.59 13.83
CA ASP A 470 24.94 19.59 14.90
C ASP A 470 24.32 18.28 14.37
N GLN A 471 25.09 17.49 13.61
CA GLN A 471 24.76 16.09 13.35
C GLN A 471 25.19 15.19 14.52
N TYR A 472 24.41 15.07 15.60
CA TYR A 472 24.34 13.82 16.40
C TYR A 472 23.15 13.69 17.38
N GLU A 473 22.32 14.72 17.62
CA GLU A 473 21.18 14.61 18.57
C GLU A 473 19.85 14.09 17.98
N HIS A 474 19.74 13.98 16.65
CA HIS A 474 18.43 13.92 15.99
C HIS A 474 17.63 12.61 16.24
N HIS A 475 18.26 11.54 16.73
CA HIS A 475 17.64 10.25 16.96
C HIS A 475 16.93 10.10 18.32
N GLU A 476 17.36 10.80 19.37
CA GLU A 476 16.67 10.74 20.68
C GLU A 476 15.42 11.64 20.71
N GLN A 477 15.48 12.82 20.08
CA GLN A 477 14.37 13.76 20.07
C GLN A 477 13.12 13.16 19.41
N GLN A 478 13.27 12.34 18.36
CA GLN A 478 12.15 11.69 17.68
C GLN A 478 11.45 10.63 18.56
N GLN A 479 12.17 9.95 19.45
CA GLN A 479 11.55 9.02 20.42
C GLN A 479 10.87 9.76 21.58
N GLN A 480 11.47 10.84 22.09
CA GLN A 480 10.86 11.64 23.16
C GLN A 480 9.59 12.39 22.69
N GLN A 481 9.48 12.73 21.40
CA GLN A 481 8.28 13.39 20.84
C GLN A 481 7.06 12.43 20.74
N LEU A 482 7.31 11.13 20.54
CA LEU A 482 6.29 10.07 20.67
C LEU A 482 5.87 9.84 22.14
N ALA A 483 6.76 10.06 23.11
CA ALA A 483 6.41 9.97 24.53
C ALA A 483 5.57 11.18 25.01
N ARG A 484 5.90 12.40 24.55
CA ARG A 484 5.18 13.65 24.95
C ARG A 484 3.78 13.78 24.34
N THR A 485 3.52 13.18 23.18
CA THR A 485 2.17 13.18 22.56
C THR A 485 1.16 12.36 23.36
N ASN A 486 1.59 11.29 24.03
CA ASN A 486 0.72 10.50 24.93
C ASN A 486 0.33 11.25 26.22
N THR A 487 1.10 12.25 26.66
CA THR A 487 0.79 13.01 27.89
C THR A 487 -0.18 14.16 27.64
N LEU A 488 -0.20 14.73 26.43
CA LEU A 488 -1.11 15.85 26.10
C LEU A 488 -2.56 15.42 25.88
N ALA A 489 -2.79 14.15 25.54
CA ALA A 489 -4.14 13.57 25.40
C ALA A 489 -4.98 13.66 26.69
N GLY A 490 -4.34 13.76 27.86
CA GLY A 490 -5.01 13.92 29.15
C GLY A 490 -5.60 15.30 29.43
N SER A 491 -5.19 16.35 28.71
CA SER A 491 -5.55 17.75 29.03
C SER A 491 -6.58 18.38 28.09
N ILE A 492 -7.00 17.69 27.02
CA ILE A 492 -8.03 18.17 26.07
C ILE A 492 -9.40 17.51 26.39
N MET A 493 -9.83 17.63 27.65
CA MET A 493 -11.12 17.09 28.14
C MET A 493 -12.14 18.19 28.52
N THR A 494 -11.78 19.47 28.42
CA THR A 494 -12.58 20.57 29.05
C THR A 494 -13.17 21.59 28.07
N LEU A 495 -12.89 21.50 26.76
CA LEU A 495 -13.43 22.42 25.73
C LEU A 495 -13.83 21.66 24.46
N GLY A 496 -15.00 21.03 24.48
CA GLY A 496 -15.46 20.15 23.37
C GLY A 496 -16.99 20.00 23.26
N GLY A 497 -17.76 21.03 23.65
CA GLY A 497 -19.22 20.95 23.77
C GLY A 497 -20.02 20.72 22.49
N ALA A 498 -19.39 20.80 21.30
CA ALA A 498 -20.06 20.77 19.99
C ALA A 498 -19.61 19.62 19.06
N ARG A 499 -18.96 18.56 19.59
CA ARG A 499 -18.42 17.44 18.79
C ARG A 499 -19.18 16.11 18.99
N ARG A 500 -20.52 16.16 19.08
CA ARG A 500 -21.34 15.01 19.52
C ARG A 500 -22.17 14.28 18.46
N GLU A 501 -22.33 14.80 17.25
CA GLU A 501 -23.32 14.26 16.29
C GLU A 501 -22.74 13.47 15.10
N SER A 502 -21.41 13.34 14.98
CA SER A 502 -20.76 12.52 13.93
C SER A 502 -20.11 11.22 14.42
N ALA A 503 -20.15 10.93 15.73
CA ALA A 503 -19.49 9.76 16.34
C ALA A 503 -20.34 8.47 16.37
N HIS A 504 -21.50 8.45 15.70
CA HIS A 504 -22.37 7.27 15.63
C HIS A 504 -21.94 6.25 14.55
N GLY A 505 -20.77 5.63 14.74
CA GLY A 505 -20.40 4.47 13.93
C GLY A 505 -18.91 4.13 13.87
N LEU A 506 -18.38 3.52 14.93
CA LEU A 506 -17.23 2.57 14.92
C LEU A 506 -17.04 1.95 16.33
N ALA A 507 -18.14 1.52 16.96
CA ALA A 507 -18.08 0.76 18.20
C ALA A 507 -17.63 -0.68 17.87
N VAL A 508 -16.34 -0.96 18.06
CA VAL A 508 -15.77 -2.28 17.79
C VAL A 508 -16.39 -3.32 18.73
N PRO A 509 -16.94 -4.44 18.21
CA PRO A 509 -17.53 -5.47 19.05
C PRO A 509 -16.52 -6.00 20.09
N PRO A 510 -16.89 -6.12 21.38
CA PRO A 510 -16.01 -6.69 22.41
C PRO A 510 -15.41 -8.05 22.03
N ALA A 511 -16.20 -8.89 21.37
CA ALA A 511 -15.79 -10.19 20.86
C ALA A 511 -14.60 -10.15 19.89
N LEU A 512 -14.42 -9.07 19.12
CA LEU A 512 -13.29 -8.93 18.19
C LEU A 512 -11.96 -8.76 18.96
N TYR A 513 -11.97 -8.03 20.08
CA TYR A 513 -10.81 -7.91 20.96
C TYR A 513 -10.51 -9.25 21.63
N ASP A 514 -11.54 -9.95 22.12
CA ASP A 514 -11.39 -11.25 22.79
C ASP A 514 -10.82 -12.33 21.84
N GLU A 515 -11.22 -12.31 20.56
CA GLU A 515 -10.68 -13.16 19.49
C GLU A 515 -9.16 -12.91 19.25
N VAL A 516 -8.73 -11.64 19.18
CA VAL A 516 -7.30 -11.28 19.05
C VAL A 516 -6.50 -11.67 20.29
N LEU A 517 -7.04 -11.46 21.49
CA LEU A 517 -6.38 -11.83 22.75
C LEU A 517 -6.22 -13.35 22.85
N ALA A 518 -7.23 -14.13 22.47
CA ALA A 518 -7.16 -15.59 22.45
C ALA A 518 -6.06 -16.10 21.50
N LEU A 519 -5.99 -15.57 20.27
CA LEU A 519 -4.94 -15.94 19.31
C LEU A 519 -3.54 -15.51 19.76
N THR A 520 -3.40 -14.31 20.30
CA THR A 520 -2.12 -13.77 20.81
C THR A 520 -1.59 -14.64 21.95
N ARG A 521 -2.44 -14.99 22.94
CA ARG A 521 -2.08 -15.85 24.07
C ARG A 521 -1.76 -17.28 23.67
N ALA A 522 -2.53 -17.86 22.74
CA ALA A 522 -2.27 -19.20 22.20
C ALA A 522 -0.93 -19.24 21.44
N CYS A 523 -0.58 -18.17 20.71
CA CYS A 523 0.71 -18.00 20.06
C CYS A 523 1.84 -17.89 21.10
N ALA A 524 1.70 -16.99 22.08
CA ALA A 524 2.71 -16.78 23.13
C ALA A 524 3.02 -18.07 23.91
N SER A 525 1.99 -18.79 24.40
CA SER A 525 2.18 -20.06 25.13
C SER A 525 2.89 -21.14 24.30
N ARG A 526 2.72 -21.12 22.97
CA ARG A 526 3.40 -22.02 22.03
C ARG A 526 4.87 -21.62 21.85
N GLU A 527 5.16 -20.33 21.65
CA GLU A 527 6.53 -19.85 21.48
C GLU A 527 7.35 -19.94 22.77
N GLU A 528 6.76 -19.72 23.96
CA GLU A 528 7.43 -19.94 25.25
C GLU A 528 7.89 -21.39 25.42
N LYS A 529 7.04 -22.36 25.06
CA LYS A 529 7.40 -23.79 25.05
C LYS A 529 8.52 -24.06 24.04
N GLN A 530 8.44 -23.50 22.83
CA GLN A 530 9.51 -23.63 21.83
C GLN A 530 10.84 -23.02 22.30
N GLN A 531 10.79 -21.89 23.01
CA GLN A 531 11.97 -21.21 23.55
C GLN A 531 12.69 -22.10 24.57
N LEU A 532 11.94 -22.67 25.53
CA LEU A 532 12.48 -23.60 26.52
C LEU A 532 13.05 -24.86 25.88
N TRP A 533 12.33 -25.49 24.93
CA TRP A 533 12.83 -26.70 24.26
C TRP A 533 14.10 -26.45 23.41
N ARG A 534 14.20 -25.30 22.74
CA ARG A 534 15.41 -24.93 21.97
C ARG A 534 16.58 -24.54 22.87
N ALA A 535 16.33 -23.85 23.98
CA ALA A 535 17.35 -23.59 24.99
C ALA A 535 17.87 -24.90 25.61
N PHE A 536 16.97 -25.85 25.91
CA PHE A 536 17.36 -27.20 26.34
C PHE A 536 18.20 -27.92 25.28
N HIS A 537 17.82 -27.83 23.99
CA HIS A 537 18.58 -28.46 22.90
C HIS A 537 20.00 -27.89 22.76
N PHE A 538 20.21 -26.59 23.01
CA PHE A 538 21.54 -25.98 23.13
C PHE A 538 22.37 -26.63 24.25
N PHE A 539 21.84 -26.68 25.47
CA PHE A 539 22.57 -27.27 26.61
C PHE A 539 22.82 -28.78 26.44
N ALA A 540 21.87 -29.51 25.86
CA ALA A 540 22.03 -30.93 25.53
C ALA A 540 23.10 -31.15 24.45
N GLY A 541 23.12 -30.34 23.39
CA GLY A 541 24.14 -30.38 22.34
C GLY A 541 25.54 -30.07 22.88
N ALA A 542 25.66 -29.08 23.77
CA ALA A 542 26.90 -28.76 24.47
C ALA A 542 27.38 -29.91 25.38
N LEU A 543 26.47 -30.55 26.12
CA LEU A 543 26.79 -31.72 26.94
C LEU A 543 27.28 -32.90 26.09
N VAL A 544 26.63 -33.18 24.97
CA VAL A 544 27.04 -34.23 24.01
C VAL A 544 28.42 -33.93 23.44
N TRP A 545 28.70 -32.67 23.08
CA TRP A 545 30.03 -32.26 22.60
C TRP A 545 31.12 -32.49 23.64
N VAL A 546 30.90 -32.06 24.90
CA VAL A 546 31.84 -32.33 26.01
C VAL A 546 32.03 -33.82 26.23
N ALA A 547 30.95 -34.61 26.22
CA ALA A 547 31.02 -36.07 26.36
C ALA A 547 31.82 -36.74 25.23
N CYS A 548 31.66 -36.27 23.98
CA CYS A 548 32.46 -36.74 22.84
C CYS A 548 33.95 -36.39 23.01
N LEU A 549 34.28 -35.17 23.47
CA LEU A 549 35.67 -34.78 23.73
C LEU A 549 36.32 -35.60 24.86
N VAL A 550 35.57 -35.92 25.92
CA VAL A 550 36.04 -36.81 26.99
C VAL A 550 36.22 -38.24 26.45
N ALA A 551 35.28 -38.74 25.65
CA ALA A 551 35.34 -40.09 25.07
C ALA A 551 36.57 -40.30 24.16
N VAL A 552 37.06 -39.26 23.47
CA VAL A 552 38.28 -39.32 22.65
C VAL A 552 39.51 -39.79 23.44
N TRP A 553 39.63 -39.46 24.74
CA TRP A 553 40.74 -39.90 25.59
C TRP A 553 40.79 -41.41 25.84
N PHE A 554 39.66 -42.10 25.64
CA PHE A 554 39.52 -43.54 25.87
C PHE A 554 39.59 -44.37 24.57
N VAL A 555 39.83 -43.74 23.42
CA VAL A 555 39.92 -44.44 22.13
C VAL A 555 41.28 -45.14 21.99
N PRO A 556 41.34 -46.47 21.76
CA PRO A 556 42.59 -47.19 21.56
C PRO A 556 43.39 -46.72 20.34
N PRO A 557 44.74 -46.78 20.35
CA PRO A 557 45.60 -46.28 19.26
C PRO A 557 45.36 -46.87 17.86
N GLY A 558 44.65 -47.99 17.74
CA GLY A 558 44.29 -48.62 16.45
C GLY A 558 42.95 -48.17 15.85
N LEU A 559 42.16 -47.32 16.53
CA LEU A 559 40.79 -46.97 16.15
C LEU A 559 40.62 -45.47 15.83
N THR A 560 41.57 -44.87 15.11
CA THR A 560 41.59 -43.43 14.79
C THR A 560 40.32 -42.91 14.09
N TYR A 561 39.63 -43.76 13.33
CA TYR A 561 38.35 -43.41 12.71
C TYR A 561 37.23 -43.16 13.74
N VAL A 562 37.29 -43.79 14.92
CA VAL A 562 36.33 -43.55 16.02
C VAL A 562 36.54 -42.16 16.60
N THR A 563 37.79 -41.74 16.79
CA THR A 563 38.12 -40.36 17.20
C THR A 563 37.58 -39.33 16.22
N PHE A 564 37.73 -39.56 14.91
CA PHE A 564 37.15 -38.70 13.88
C PHE A 564 35.61 -38.63 13.97
N ILE A 565 34.93 -39.77 14.13
CA ILE A 565 33.47 -39.83 14.26
C ILE A 565 33.01 -39.10 15.52
N LEU A 566 33.67 -39.28 16.67
CA LEU A 566 33.32 -38.59 17.91
C LEU A 566 33.46 -37.06 17.80
N ILE A 567 34.55 -36.58 17.19
CA ILE A 567 34.76 -35.14 16.95
C ILE A 567 33.71 -34.60 15.97
N LEU A 568 33.40 -35.33 14.90
CA LEU A 568 32.41 -34.93 13.90
C LEU A 568 30.99 -34.87 14.50
N VAL A 569 30.56 -35.93 15.21
CA VAL A 569 29.25 -35.99 15.86
C VAL A 569 29.11 -34.91 16.92
N GLY A 570 30.12 -34.77 17.81
CA GLY A 570 30.12 -33.71 18.82
C GLY A 570 30.07 -32.32 18.19
N GLY A 571 30.84 -32.07 17.12
CA GLY A 571 30.85 -30.80 16.41
C GLY A 571 29.51 -30.46 15.74
N LEU A 572 28.86 -31.45 15.11
CA LEU A 572 27.52 -31.30 14.54
C LEU A 572 26.46 -31.07 15.64
N SER A 573 26.54 -31.77 16.77
CA SER A 573 25.66 -31.55 17.93
C SER A 573 25.80 -30.16 18.53
N LEU A 574 27.04 -29.66 18.67
CA LEU A 574 27.30 -28.29 19.13
C LEU A 574 26.79 -27.25 18.13
N ALA A 575 27.01 -27.44 16.83
CA ALA A 575 26.56 -26.53 15.80
C ALA A 575 25.02 -26.42 15.76
N ALA A 576 24.32 -27.57 15.75
CA ALA A 576 22.86 -27.61 15.82
C ALA A 576 22.31 -26.95 17.10
N GLY A 577 22.89 -27.31 18.25
CA GLY A 577 22.53 -26.72 19.54
C GLY A 577 22.75 -25.21 19.58
N THR A 578 23.87 -24.71 19.05
CA THR A 578 24.19 -23.27 19.01
C THR A 578 23.18 -22.50 18.14
N VAL A 579 22.79 -23.04 16.99
CA VAL A 579 21.74 -22.44 16.14
C VAL A 579 20.41 -22.36 16.89
N ASP A 580 19.98 -23.44 17.56
CA ASP A 580 18.76 -23.42 18.38
C ASP A 580 18.85 -22.46 19.59
N GLY A 581 20.01 -22.37 20.24
CA GLY A 581 20.28 -21.42 21.31
C GLY A 581 20.16 -19.96 20.86
N LEU A 582 20.71 -19.61 19.70
CA LEU A 582 20.58 -18.28 19.11
C LEU A 582 19.13 -17.97 18.68
N ILE A 583 18.41 -18.95 18.13
CA ILE A 583 16.98 -18.85 17.81
C ILE A 583 16.15 -18.55 19.07
N SER A 584 16.42 -19.29 20.15
CA SER A 584 15.76 -19.14 21.44
C SER A 584 16.06 -17.79 22.11
N LEU A 585 17.33 -17.40 22.16
CA LEU A 585 17.78 -16.20 22.86
C LEU A 585 17.37 -14.90 22.17
N LEU A 586 17.51 -14.81 20.84
CA LEU A 586 17.31 -13.57 20.11
C LEU A 586 15.89 -13.45 19.54
N PHE A 587 15.49 -14.42 18.72
CA PHE A 587 14.31 -14.31 17.88
C PHE A 587 13.03 -14.58 18.67
N LEU A 588 12.93 -15.70 19.38
CA LEU A 588 11.75 -15.98 20.22
C LEU A 588 11.58 -14.94 21.34
N SER A 589 12.68 -14.40 21.88
CA SER A 589 12.64 -13.26 22.81
C SER A 589 12.11 -11.96 22.18
N SER A 590 12.39 -11.68 20.90
CA SER A 590 11.77 -10.55 20.19
C SER A 590 10.29 -10.81 19.90
N GLU A 591 9.94 -12.00 19.43
CA GLU A 591 8.56 -12.40 19.10
C GLU A 591 7.65 -12.33 20.33
N LEU A 592 8.09 -12.86 21.48
CA LEU A 592 7.35 -12.77 22.74
C LEU A 592 7.19 -11.33 23.26
N ARG A 593 8.16 -10.44 23.01
CA ARG A 593 8.03 -9.01 23.34
C ARG A 593 6.98 -8.33 22.45
N SER A 594 7.01 -8.57 21.13
CA SER A 594 6.01 -8.05 20.20
C SER A 594 4.59 -8.58 20.49
N LEU A 595 4.45 -9.84 20.92
CA LEU A 595 3.18 -10.42 21.33
C LEU A 595 2.64 -9.79 22.63
N ARG A 596 3.49 -9.50 23.62
CA ARG A 596 3.10 -8.81 24.86
C ARG A 596 2.68 -7.36 24.61
N GLU A 597 3.39 -6.65 23.73
CA GLU A 597 3.01 -5.29 23.33
C GLU A 597 1.63 -5.28 22.65
N LEU A 598 1.40 -6.20 21.70
CA LEU A 598 0.09 -6.35 21.06
C LEU A 598 -1.01 -6.69 22.07
N GLU A 599 -0.78 -7.60 23.01
CA GLU A 599 -1.74 -7.93 24.05
C GLU A 599 -2.10 -6.70 24.89
N TRP A 600 -1.12 -5.92 25.31
CA TRP A 600 -1.32 -4.70 26.09
C TRP A 600 -2.11 -3.63 25.31
N GLU A 601 -1.76 -3.38 24.04
CA GLU A 601 -2.50 -2.46 23.16
C GLU A 601 -3.96 -2.88 22.99
N VAL A 602 -4.22 -4.17 22.75
CA VAL A 602 -5.56 -4.72 22.52
C VAL A 602 -6.38 -4.67 23.81
N MET A 603 -5.79 -4.96 24.98
CA MET A 603 -6.44 -4.82 26.28
C MET A 603 -6.81 -3.36 26.60
N ASN A 604 -5.95 -2.41 26.26
CA ASN A 604 -6.22 -0.98 26.46
C ASN A 604 -7.33 -0.47 25.54
N ALA A 605 -7.28 -0.81 24.26
CA ALA A 605 -8.32 -0.44 23.30
C ALA A 605 -9.69 -1.04 23.69
N ARG A 606 -9.72 -2.30 24.15
CA ARG A 606 -10.92 -2.96 24.70
C ARG A 606 -11.46 -2.21 25.92
N SER A 607 -10.57 -1.78 26.83
CA SER A 607 -10.94 -1.04 28.05
C SER A 607 -11.48 0.35 27.74
N ALA A 608 -10.86 1.07 26.79
CA ALA A 608 -11.35 2.36 26.30
C ALA A 608 -12.72 2.23 25.60
N ALA A 609 -12.91 1.20 24.77
CA ALA A 609 -14.20 0.91 24.13
C ALA A 609 -15.29 0.60 25.18
N ALA A 610 -14.98 -0.18 26.22
CA ALA A 610 -15.90 -0.47 27.31
C ALA A 610 -16.28 0.80 28.10
N ALA A 611 -15.34 1.71 28.37
CA ALA A 611 -15.60 2.98 29.06
C ALA A 611 -16.56 3.89 28.27
N ILE A 612 -16.50 3.88 26.94
CA ILE A 612 -17.42 4.66 26.07
C ILE A 612 -18.86 4.10 26.12
N VAL A 613 -19.02 2.78 26.28
CA VAL A 613 -20.33 2.10 26.32
C VAL A 613 -21.05 2.26 27.68
N VAL A 614 -20.40 2.79 28.71
CA VAL A 614 -21.00 3.05 30.04
C VAL A 614 -21.23 4.56 30.27
N PRO A 615 -22.34 5.15 29.77
CA PRO A 615 -22.60 6.57 29.92
C PRO A 615 -23.13 6.94 31.32
N SER A 616 -22.22 7.35 32.21
CA SER A 616 -22.41 8.44 33.20
C SER A 616 -23.64 8.44 34.15
N THR A 617 -24.38 7.34 34.32
CA THR A 617 -25.48 7.26 35.31
C THR A 617 -24.95 7.48 36.73
N ALA A 618 -23.81 6.87 37.07
CA ALA A 618 -23.11 7.08 38.34
C ALA A 618 -22.66 8.55 38.51
N THR A 619 -22.11 9.18 37.46
CA THR A 619 -21.58 10.56 37.55
C THR A 619 -22.70 11.59 37.67
N ARG A 620 -23.85 11.39 36.99
CA ARG A 620 -25.03 12.25 37.16
C ARG A 620 -25.70 12.05 38.52
N ALA A 621 -25.75 10.82 39.05
CA ALA A 621 -26.26 10.57 40.39
C ALA A 621 -25.39 11.24 41.47
N ALA A 622 -24.06 11.15 41.35
CA ALA A 622 -23.13 11.83 42.26
C ALA A 622 -23.23 13.37 42.18
N ALA A 623 -23.34 13.93 40.96
CA ALA A 623 -23.51 15.37 40.78
C ALA A 623 -24.88 15.88 41.27
N ALA A 624 -25.95 15.10 41.10
CA ALA A 624 -27.27 15.41 41.63
C ALA A 624 -27.30 15.35 43.17
N ALA A 625 -26.64 14.36 43.78
CA ALA A 625 -26.50 14.26 45.24
C ALA A 625 -25.70 15.43 45.82
N ALA A 626 -24.65 15.90 45.13
CA ALA A 626 -23.87 17.07 45.54
C ALA A 626 -24.60 18.41 45.31
N GLY A 627 -25.54 18.48 44.36
CA GLY A 627 -26.26 19.71 43.99
C GLY A 627 -27.44 20.07 44.89
N VAL A 628 -27.98 19.12 45.66
CA VAL A 628 -29.18 19.34 46.52
C VAL A 628 -28.81 19.82 47.94
N GLY A 629 -27.55 19.68 48.35
CA GLY A 629 -27.05 20.06 49.69
C GLY A 629 -26.62 21.53 49.83
N ARG A 630 -27.42 22.50 49.38
CA ARG A 630 -27.03 23.92 49.50
C ARG A 630 -28.17 24.90 49.81
N LEU A 631 -28.90 24.65 50.90
CA LEU A 631 -29.74 25.64 51.59
C LEU A 631 -30.11 25.17 53.02
N THR A 632 -29.18 25.28 53.98
CA THR A 632 -29.48 25.73 55.36
C THR A 632 -28.19 25.95 56.18
N ASP A 633 -28.14 27.16 56.73
CA ASP A 633 -27.46 27.59 57.95
C ASP A 633 -25.93 27.68 58.09
N ARG A 634 -25.54 28.63 58.94
CA ARG A 634 -24.17 29.00 59.32
C ARG A 634 -23.75 28.24 60.59
N SER A 635 -22.46 27.91 60.68
CA SER A 635 -21.52 28.46 61.68
C SER A 635 -20.54 27.44 62.29
N HIS A 636 -19.35 27.98 62.59
CA HIS A 636 -18.29 27.49 63.48
C HIS A 636 -17.38 26.29 63.13
N ALA A 637 -16.11 26.55 63.47
CA ALA A 637 -15.08 25.65 63.99
C ALA A 637 -14.20 24.82 63.02
N ILE A 638 -12.94 25.24 63.03
CA ILE A 638 -11.70 24.51 62.75
C ILE A 638 -11.72 23.09 63.34
N SER A 639 -11.32 22.08 62.57
CA SER A 639 -10.41 21.04 63.06
C SER A 639 -9.67 20.33 61.92
N THR A 640 -8.35 20.17 62.10
CA THR A 640 -7.48 19.32 61.29
C THR A 640 -7.64 17.85 61.65
N THR A 641 -7.82 16.97 60.67
CA THR A 641 -7.48 15.55 60.85
C THR A 641 -6.87 14.95 59.59
N THR A 642 -5.64 14.47 59.72
CA THR A 642 -4.90 13.71 58.73
C THR A 642 -5.54 12.33 58.52
N ALA A 643 -5.75 11.91 57.27
CA ALA A 643 -6.18 10.55 56.95
C ALA A 643 -5.32 9.97 55.81
N THR A 644 -4.14 9.49 56.19
CA THR A 644 -3.28 8.65 55.33
C THR A 644 -3.96 7.29 55.16
N THR A 645 -4.22 6.86 53.93
CA THR A 645 -4.58 5.45 53.65
C THR A 645 -3.74 4.92 52.51
N SER A 646 -3.07 3.81 52.78
CA SER A 646 -2.06 3.18 51.93
C SER A 646 -2.62 2.59 50.64
N ILE A 647 -1.96 2.87 49.52
CA ILE A 647 -2.13 2.09 48.29
C ILE A 647 -1.45 0.73 48.52
N ASN A 648 -2.27 -0.29 48.73
CA ASN A 648 -1.81 -1.67 48.89
C ASN A 648 -1.49 -2.24 47.49
N LYS A 649 -0.21 -2.44 47.17
CA LYS A 649 0.19 -3.14 45.95
C LYS A 649 -0.03 -4.63 46.13
N ASN A 650 -0.82 -5.25 45.25
CA ASN A 650 -0.68 -6.66 44.91
C ASN A 650 -1.37 -6.94 43.56
N TRP A 651 -0.62 -7.59 42.67
CA TRP A 651 -0.95 -7.96 41.28
C TRP A 651 -0.96 -6.80 40.28
#